data_AF-A0A0J1B3X9-F1
#
_entry.id   AF-A0A0J1B3X9-F1
#
_cell.length_a   1.000
_cell.length_b   1.000
_cell.length_c   1.000
_cell.angle_alpha   90.00
_cell.angle_beta   90.00
_cell.angle_gamma   90.00
#
_symmetry.space_group_name_H-M   'P 1'
#
loop_
_entity.id
_entity.type
_entity.pdbx_description
1 polymer ?
#
loop_
_entity_poly.entity_id
_entity_poly.type
_entity_poly.pdbx_seq_one_letter_code
_entity_poly.pdbx_strand_id
1 'polypeptide(L)'
;MIARSILCLAVLVIASPVFAKPQESQTFKGNSGAFSTPGEALDRVQGDHSDEIPIVVAQGEMDKLIDCKGGGACPISAALIASQGVRVMAGLPVDSQPHRTALRVFQDKPELLLGRISNDRMVILLAYLCEDLDETPVVISTVSAPNSPHAALGPKWSETDGPDLTTSPGELKILAYTVTTADGTVRGRHFVLLKTYEGGRLNFIDPGKPLKKRMFDLEYRGVPSATKRQLFFQVPNGLDKSSQTYELNTIFSIRLLVNDPNATSDSESRVETMKINIDNLAERLRASDELTSPIAWRREGAVFGLPGVDLPASVDGGGYSVAESLELFRHAGRINLNLRDVVGGAHGRPLAQASTQIAGEVLNKLVTGEAYVAVSITEPLAGSNPKEMQSKAVRYEGGFKLTGRKLWNARLRQATHIVLYTQAANGKEGEFSAFLIPIDHPGLKIVDRYAHGLTGNSFGGLEFDDMFVSQDHLIGKDGEGWKIFTRHFQYWRLMQAAAAIGCGEAALDQLADRLKTRNAFGGPIGRFSHLQQPLGEYTTKLRMALALAREAAKLLDDGNYKAATSLIDGLKAEGVEIALSACDTAMRAHGAMGYSRDVDLGDRVRDLMGLRIADGTTDVMRMSVVKNVYGSELWIMAVYGMPRNEETETEIEAGAPVTSEVSNDE
;
A
#
# COMPACT_ATOMS: atom_id res chain seq x y z
N MET A 1 33.87 13.66 -21.65
CA MET A 1 34.03 15.14 -21.53
C MET A 1 33.51 15.68 -20.21
N ILE A 2 32.34 15.22 -19.70
CA ILE A 2 31.72 15.66 -18.45
C ILE A 2 32.67 15.56 -17.23
N ALA A 3 33.40 14.45 -17.07
CA ALA A 3 34.36 14.27 -15.97
C ALA A 3 35.57 15.25 -16.02
N ARG A 4 35.99 15.71 -17.21
CA ARG A 4 37.07 16.70 -17.36
C ARG A 4 36.58 18.13 -17.06
N SER A 5 35.32 18.44 -17.38
CA SER A 5 34.70 19.73 -17.07
C SER A 5 34.46 19.91 -15.56
N ILE A 6 34.07 18.84 -14.86
CA ILE A 6 33.91 18.83 -13.39
C ILE A 6 35.26 19.02 -12.68
N LEU A 7 36.33 18.39 -13.18
CA LEU A 7 37.68 18.53 -12.62
C LEU A 7 38.29 19.93 -12.85
N CYS A 8 38.01 20.57 -14.00
CA CYS A 8 38.43 21.96 -14.26
C CYS A 8 37.71 22.97 -13.37
N LEU A 9 36.47 22.69 -12.94
CA LEU A 9 35.70 23.58 -12.09
C LEU A 9 36.16 23.57 -10.61
N ALA A 10 36.63 22.41 -10.12
CA ALA A 10 37.27 22.32 -8.80
C ALA A 10 38.47 23.28 -8.70
N VAL A 11 39.19 23.52 -9.80
CA VAL A 11 40.31 24.46 -9.84
C VAL A 11 39.86 25.93 -9.97
N LEU A 12 38.74 26.20 -10.62
CA LEU A 12 38.23 27.57 -10.84
C LEU A 12 37.49 28.17 -9.64
N VAL A 13 36.78 27.36 -8.84
CA VAL A 13 36.05 27.84 -7.64
C VAL A 13 36.99 28.02 -6.43
N ILE A 14 38.11 27.31 -6.37
CA ILE A 14 39.13 27.48 -5.31
C ILE A 14 39.94 28.79 -5.50
N ALA A 15 39.85 29.45 -6.66
CA ALA A 15 40.69 30.60 -7.02
C ALA A 15 40.19 31.98 -6.57
N SER A 16 39.17 32.08 -5.70
CA SER A 16 38.85 33.34 -4.98
C SER A 16 39.35 33.23 -3.53
N PRO A 17 40.45 33.91 -3.16
CA PRO A 17 41.00 33.82 -1.81
C PRO A 17 40.35 34.89 -0.92
N VAL A 18 39.79 34.51 0.22
CA VAL A 18 40.09 35.07 1.55
C VAL A 18 39.48 34.12 2.59
N PHE A 19 40.34 33.51 3.41
CA PHE A 19 39.94 32.80 4.62
C PHE A 19 39.38 33.79 5.63
N ALA A 20 38.07 33.76 5.89
CA ALA A 20 37.48 34.34 7.09
C ALA A 20 37.31 33.24 8.15
N LYS A 21 37.79 33.53 9.38
CA LYS A 21 37.68 32.66 10.55
C LYS A 21 36.22 32.26 10.82
N PRO A 22 35.97 31.08 11.43
CA PRO A 22 34.62 30.70 11.83
C PRO A 22 34.10 31.72 12.84
N GLN A 23 33.14 32.55 12.44
CA GLN A 23 32.36 33.34 13.39
C GLN A 23 31.50 32.36 14.19
N GLU A 24 31.59 32.50 15.51
CA GLU A 24 30.83 31.73 16.49
C GLU A 24 29.35 31.68 16.10
N SER A 25 28.81 30.45 16.06
CA SER A 25 27.39 30.19 15.91
C SER A 25 26.64 30.94 17.01
N GLN A 26 25.95 32.02 16.66
CA GLN A 26 24.91 32.56 17.51
C GLN A 26 23.82 31.50 17.61
N THR A 27 23.79 30.78 18.73
CA THR A 27 22.66 29.94 19.12
C THR A 27 21.42 30.82 19.24
N PHE A 28 20.57 30.79 18.22
CA PHE A 28 19.24 31.38 18.30
C PHE A 28 18.32 30.46 19.12
N LYS A 29 18.29 30.68 20.44
CA LYS A 29 17.17 30.26 21.28
C LYS A 29 16.08 31.34 21.19
N GLY A 30 15.10 31.14 20.33
CA GLY A 30 13.89 31.96 20.23
C GLY A 30 12.67 31.07 20.00
N ASN A 31 11.81 31.00 21.02
CA ASN A 31 10.45 30.44 21.10
C ASN A 31 9.85 29.71 19.89
N SER A 32 9.50 28.44 20.15
CA SER A 32 8.28 27.74 19.72
C SER A 32 7.61 28.14 18.40
N GLY A 33 7.76 27.27 17.40
CA GLY A 33 6.65 26.76 16.60
C GLY A 33 5.73 27.78 15.93
N ALA A 34 6.18 28.35 14.82
CA ALA A 34 5.29 28.75 13.73
C ALA A 34 6.07 28.59 12.43
N PHE A 35 5.66 27.66 11.57
CA PHE A 35 6.17 27.63 10.21
C PHE A 35 5.85 28.99 9.59
N SER A 36 6.86 29.73 9.16
CA SER A 36 6.60 30.97 8.43
C SER A 36 5.78 30.66 7.18
N THR A 37 5.01 31.62 6.71
CA THR A 37 4.34 31.46 5.42
C THR A 37 5.40 31.33 4.31
N PRO A 38 5.10 30.65 3.19
CA PRO A 38 6.05 30.51 2.09
C PRO A 38 6.58 31.85 1.58
N GLY A 39 5.72 32.87 1.57
CA GLY A 39 6.10 34.25 1.23
C GLY A 39 7.18 34.80 2.15
N GLU A 40 6.98 34.75 3.47
CA GLU A 40 7.93 35.24 4.48
C GLU A 40 9.26 34.47 4.43
N ALA A 41 9.19 33.14 4.28
CA ALA A 41 10.38 32.30 4.18
C ALA A 41 11.23 32.68 2.96
N LEU A 42 10.60 32.85 1.81
CA LEU A 42 11.26 33.22 0.57
C LEU A 42 11.75 34.68 0.59
N ASP A 43 11.04 35.61 1.23
CA ASP A 43 11.52 36.98 1.46
C ASP A 43 12.79 36.99 2.33
N ARG A 44 12.85 36.16 3.36
CA ARG A 44 14.07 36.00 4.18
C ARG A 44 15.24 35.45 3.37
N VAL A 45 15.03 34.39 2.57
CA VAL A 45 16.06 33.84 1.68
C VAL A 45 16.54 34.90 0.66
N GLN A 46 15.66 35.77 0.16
CA GLN A 46 16.07 36.87 -0.71
C GLN A 46 16.86 37.96 0.03
N GLY A 47 16.50 38.25 1.29
CA GLY A 47 17.13 39.26 2.13
C GLY A 47 18.52 38.85 2.65
N ASP A 48 18.71 37.57 2.94
CA ASP A 48 19.99 37.02 3.41
C ASP A 48 21.01 36.80 2.25
N HIS A 49 20.60 37.02 0.99
CA HIS A 49 21.47 36.92 -0.18
C HIS A 49 22.48 38.07 -0.27
N SER A 50 23.76 37.73 -0.45
CA SER A 50 24.85 38.69 -0.68
C SER A 50 25.77 38.23 -1.81
N ASP A 51 26.52 39.17 -2.39
CA ASP A 51 27.51 38.88 -3.43
C ASP A 51 28.68 38.00 -2.93
N GLU A 52 28.93 37.98 -1.61
CA GLU A 52 30.00 37.18 -0.99
C GLU A 52 29.55 35.78 -0.56
N ILE A 53 28.31 35.65 -0.07
CA ILE A 53 27.72 34.39 0.39
C ILE A 53 26.37 34.21 -0.32
N PRO A 54 26.36 33.61 -1.52
CA PRO A 54 25.14 33.49 -2.30
C PRO A 54 24.29 32.34 -1.76
N ILE A 55 23.19 32.64 -1.08
CA ILE A 55 22.21 31.64 -0.63
C ILE A 55 21.07 31.39 -1.65
N VAL A 56 21.11 32.08 -2.79
CA VAL A 56 20.18 31.91 -3.91
C VAL A 56 21.01 31.49 -5.11
N VAL A 57 20.53 30.49 -5.84
CA VAL A 57 21.22 29.97 -7.03
C VAL A 57 20.47 30.42 -8.28
N ALA A 58 21.04 31.35 -9.03
CA ALA A 58 20.39 31.87 -10.23
C ALA A 58 20.50 30.86 -11.37
N GLN A 59 19.44 30.75 -12.20
CA GLN A 59 19.41 29.84 -13.34
C GLN A 59 20.61 30.07 -14.27
N GLY A 60 21.00 31.32 -14.52
CA GLY A 60 22.13 31.65 -15.39
C GLY A 60 23.49 31.14 -14.89
N GLU A 61 23.61 30.82 -13.61
CA GLU A 61 24.80 30.15 -13.06
C GLU A 61 24.76 28.66 -13.34
N MET A 62 23.59 28.03 -13.18
CA MET A 62 23.35 26.62 -13.52
C MET A 62 23.47 26.34 -15.01
N ASP A 63 23.07 27.29 -15.86
CA ASP A 63 23.21 27.24 -17.32
C ASP A 63 24.68 27.13 -17.76
N LYS A 64 25.64 27.52 -16.92
CA LYS A 64 27.08 27.34 -17.19
C LYS A 64 27.57 25.92 -16.86
N LEU A 65 26.83 25.20 -16.03
CA LEU A 65 27.19 23.88 -15.50
C LEU A 65 26.48 22.74 -16.23
N ILE A 66 25.31 23.02 -16.80
CA ILE A 66 24.46 22.04 -17.47
C ILE A 66 24.53 22.30 -18.98
N ASP A 67 24.55 21.24 -19.79
CA ASP A 67 24.53 21.35 -21.25
C ASP A 67 23.35 22.24 -21.69
N CYS A 68 23.62 23.21 -22.57
CA CYS A 68 22.62 24.15 -23.08
C CYS A 68 21.47 23.46 -23.83
N LYS A 69 21.64 22.20 -24.24
CA LYS A 69 20.58 21.36 -24.82
C LYS A 69 19.79 20.54 -23.78
N GLY A 70 20.22 20.52 -22.52
CA GLY A 70 19.68 19.69 -21.45
C GLY A 70 18.44 20.25 -20.75
N GLY A 71 18.27 21.57 -20.63
CA GLY A 71 17.04 22.15 -20.05
C GLY A 71 16.78 21.82 -18.57
N GLY A 72 17.81 21.46 -17.80
CA GLY A 72 17.72 21.15 -16.37
C GLY A 72 18.00 22.33 -15.43
N ALA A 73 18.55 23.44 -15.92
CA ALA A 73 18.99 24.56 -15.07
C ALA A 73 17.84 25.22 -14.29
N CYS A 74 16.72 25.50 -14.96
CA CYS A 74 15.54 26.10 -14.34
C CYS A 74 14.98 25.25 -13.18
N PRO A 75 14.66 23.96 -13.38
CA PRO A 75 14.17 23.11 -12.28
C PRO A 75 15.19 22.92 -11.15
N ILE A 76 16.49 22.84 -11.44
CA ILE A 76 17.51 22.67 -10.39
C ILE A 76 17.66 23.93 -9.55
N SER A 77 17.73 25.11 -10.17
CA SER A 77 17.70 26.38 -9.42
C SER A 77 16.42 26.52 -8.60
N ALA A 78 15.26 26.17 -9.17
CA ALA A 78 13.99 26.22 -8.44
C ALA A 78 14.00 25.31 -7.20
N ALA A 79 14.50 24.08 -7.34
CA ALA A 79 14.59 23.11 -6.25
C ALA A 79 15.57 23.54 -5.15
N LEU A 80 16.72 24.13 -5.52
CA LEU A 80 17.69 24.65 -4.55
C LEU A 80 17.12 25.82 -3.74
N ILE A 81 16.49 26.79 -4.41
CA ILE A 81 15.83 27.91 -3.73
C ILE A 81 14.68 27.41 -2.85
N ALA A 82 13.92 26.41 -3.31
CA ALA A 82 12.84 25.81 -2.55
C ALA A 82 13.35 25.13 -1.27
N SER A 83 14.46 24.37 -1.37
CA SER A 83 15.12 23.77 -0.21
C SER A 83 15.54 24.82 0.82
N GLN A 84 16.11 25.97 0.39
CA GLN A 84 16.41 27.07 1.32
C GLN A 84 15.15 27.62 2.01
N GLY A 85 14.07 27.81 1.25
CA GLY A 85 12.78 28.26 1.80
C GLY A 85 12.21 27.27 2.82
N VAL A 86 12.30 25.97 2.54
CA VAL A 86 11.87 24.90 3.44
C VAL A 86 12.73 24.85 4.70
N ARG A 87 14.06 25.04 4.60
CA ARG A 87 14.96 25.18 5.76
C ARG A 87 14.51 26.33 6.66
N VAL A 88 14.22 27.50 6.08
CA VAL A 88 13.73 28.66 6.84
C VAL A 88 12.40 28.37 7.52
N MET A 89 11.44 27.76 6.82
CA MET A 89 10.15 27.38 7.42
C MET A 89 10.30 26.35 8.55
N ALA A 90 11.28 25.44 8.46
CA ALA A 90 11.62 24.47 9.50
C ALA A 90 12.41 25.09 10.67
N GLY A 91 12.73 26.39 10.63
CA GLY A 91 13.54 27.05 11.66
C GLY A 91 15.04 26.72 11.57
N LEU A 92 15.49 26.11 10.47
CA LEU A 92 16.89 25.77 10.23
C LEU A 92 17.65 26.94 9.58
N PRO A 93 18.97 27.04 9.78
CA PRO A 93 19.78 28.01 9.07
C PRO A 93 19.81 27.70 7.57
N VAL A 94 19.77 28.76 6.75
CA VAL A 94 20.03 28.67 5.30
C VAL A 94 21.44 28.13 5.04
N ASP A 95 21.59 27.34 3.99
CA ASP A 95 22.90 26.89 3.52
C ASP A 95 23.65 28.09 2.94
N SER A 96 24.82 28.39 3.51
CA SER A 96 25.68 29.47 3.05
C SER A 96 26.43 29.14 1.76
N GLN A 97 26.39 27.88 1.31
CA GLN A 97 27.12 27.38 0.15
C GLN A 97 26.26 26.49 -0.77
N PRO A 98 25.08 26.95 -1.23
CA PRO A 98 24.16 26.14 -2.04
C PRO A 98 24.75 25.70 -3.39
N HIS A 99 25.81 26.36 -3.86
CA HIS A 99 26.58 25.91 -5.03
C HIS A 99 27.27 24.57 -4.79
N ARG A 100 27.74 24.27 -3.57
CA ARG A 100 28.31 22.96 -3.22
C ARG A 100 27.23 21.90 -3.18
N THR A 101 26.06 22.24 -2.65
CA THR A 101 24.88 21.39 -2.65
C THR A 101 24.45 21.06 -4.09
N ALA A 102 24.44 22.05 -4.99
CA ALA A 102 24.20 21.83 -6.42
C ALA A 102 25.22 20.87 -7.07
N LEU A 103 26.52 21.02 -6.76
CA LEU A 103 27.55 20.12 -7.27
C LEU A 103 27.39 18.68 -6.74
N ARG A 104 26.98 18.53 -5.47
CA ARG A 104 26.73 17.21 -4.86
C ARG A 104 25.56 16.49 -5.54
N VAL A 105 24.46 17.20 -5.80
CA VAL A 105 23.33 16.68 -6.58
C VAL A 105 23.81 16.10 -7.92
N PHE A 106 24.71 16.79 -8.61
CA PHE A 106 25.24 16.33 -9.91
C PHE A 106 26.17 15.12 -9.82
N GLN A 107 26.88 14.98 -8.71
CA GLN A 107 27.73 13.83 -8.45
C GLN A 107 26.88 12.60 -8.12
N ASP A 108 25.88 12.76 -7.28
CA ASP A 108 25.10 11.64 -6.73
C ASP A 108 23.94 11.22 -7.65
N LYS A 109 23.41 12.15 -8.44
CA LYS A 109 22.26 11.95 -9.34
C LYS A 109 22.58 12.42 -10.77
N PRO A 110 23.57 11.82 -11.46
CA PRO A 110 23.99 12.26 -12.80
C PRO A 110 22.88 12.20 -13.84
N GLU A 111 21.85 11.38 -13.64
CA GLU A 111 20.65 11.30 -14.48
C GLU A 111 19.83 12.59 -14.54
N LEU A 112 19.97 13.49 -13.54
CA LEU A 112 19.31 14.80 -13.53
C LEU A 112 19.91 15.78 -14.54
N LEU A 113 21.10 15.49 -15.06
CA LEU A 113 21.76 16.25 -16.12
C LEU A 113 21.30 15.81 -17.53
N LEU A 114 20.55 14.71 -17.64
CA LEU A 114 20.20 14.09 -18.92
C LEU A 114 18.86 14.58 -19.44
N GLY A 115 18.91 15.57 -20.35
CA GLY A 115 17.72 16.11 -21.01
C GLY A 115 16.77 16.81 -20.04
N ARG A 116 15.55 17.13 -20.51
CA ARG A 116 14.58 17.90 -19.71
C ARG A 116 14.12 17.08 -18.50
N ILE A 117 14.10 17.73 -17.33
CA ILE A 117 13.67 17.09 -16.07
C ILE A 117 12.16 16.76 -16.15
N SER A 118 11.83 15.48 -15.96
CA SER A 118 10.46 14.98 -15.83
C SER A 118 9.87 15.27 -14.45
N ASN A 119 8.57 15.04 -14.25
CA ASN A 119 7.95 15.21 -12.94
C ASN A 119 8.60 14.29 -11.89
N ASP A 120 8.82 13.01 -12.21
CA ASP A 120 9.42 12.05 -11.28
C ASP A 120 10.85 12.44 -10.90
N ARG A 121 11.64 12.90 -11.87
CA ARG A 121 13.00 13.39 -11.62
C ARG A 121 13.02 14.67 -10.78
N MET A 122 12.02 15.54 -10.94
CA MET A 122 11.86 16.71 -10.06
C MET A 122 11.53 16.29 -8.63
N VAL A 123 10.68 15.28 -8.42
CA VAL A 123 10.37 14.74 -7.08
C VAL A 123 11.62 14.14 -6.44
N ILE A 124 12.41 13.34 -7.18
CA ILE A 124 13.68 12.78 -6.69
C ILE A 124 14.66 13.88 -6.28
N LEU A 125 14.78 14.93 -7.10
CA LEU A 125 15.64 16.08 -6.80
C LEU A 125 15.21 16.80 -5.53
N LEU A 126 13.91 17.07 -5.37
CA LEU A 126 13.36 17.73 -4.19
C LEU A 126 13.57 16.88 -2.93
N ALA A 127 13.36 15.57 -3.02
CA ALA A 127 13.57 14.65 -1.91
C ALA A 127 15.02 14.65 -1.45
N TYR A 128 15.96 14.54 -2.40
CA TYR A 128 17.39 14.60 -2.12
C TYR A 128 17.80 15.92 -1.44
N LEU A 129 17.32 17.06 -1.95
CA LEU A 129 17.65 18.38 -1.39
C LEU A 129 17.01 18.66 -0.02
N CYS A 130 16.08 17.83 0.41
CA CYS A 130 15.41 17.94 1.71
C CYS A 130 15.83 16.83 2.69
N GLU A 131 16.78 15.97 2.33
CA GLU A 131 17.24 14.84 3.17
C GLU A 131 17.94 15.35 4.45
N ASP A 132 18.68 16.46 4.36
CA ASP A 132 19.45 17.07 5.46
C ASP A 132 18.63 18.06 6.33
N LEU A 133 17.31 17.87 6.44
CA LEU A 133 16.44 18.69 7.30
C LEU A 133 16.32 18.06 8.70
N ASP A 134 17.35 18.22 9.55
CA ASP A 134 17.45 17.84 10.98
C ASP A 134 16.16 17.26 11.62
N GLU A 135 15.83 16.00 11.31
CA GLU A 135 14.66 15.24 11.81
C GLU A 135 13.26 15.82 11.51
N THR A 136 13.12 16.78 10.59
CA THR A 136 11.83 17.30 10.13
C THR A 136 11.48 16.71 8.76
N PRO A 137 10.70 15.62 8.69
CA PRO A 137 10.44 14.96 7.42
C PRO A 137 9.56 15.83 6.52
N VAL A 138 9.73 15.69 5.21
CA VAL A 138 8.93 16.42 4.21
C VAL A 138 8.16 15.46 3.33
N VAL A 139 6.93 15.84 2.97
CA VAL A 139 6.14 15.16 1.93
C VAL A 139 6.16 16.00 0.67
N ILE A 140 6.51 15.36 -0.44
CA ILE A 140 6.48 15.99 -1.77
C ILE A 140 5.33 15.37 -2.55
N SER A 141 4.34 16.20 -2.91
CA SER A 141 3.21 15.79 -3.73
C SER A 141 3.21 16.52 -5.07
N THR A 142 2.64 15.90 -6.09
CA THR A 142 2.57 16.47 -7.44
C THR A 142 1.15 16.34 -7.99
N VAL A 143 0.59 17.44 -8.49
CA VAL A 143 -0.68 17.45 -9.23
C VAL A 143 -0.43 18.10 -10.59
N SER A 144 -0.95 17.50 -11.65
CA SER A 144 -0.76 18.01 -13.02
C SER A 144 -2.07 18.41 -13.71
N ALA A 145 -1.94 19.23 -14.75
CA ALA A 145 -3.04 19.53 -15.64
C ALA A 145 -3.56 18.25 -16.29
N PRO A 146 -4.88 18.12 -16.51
CA PRO A 146 -5.46 16.97 -17.20
C PRO A 146 -4.80 16.63 -18.54
N ASN A 147 -4.35 17.67 -19.25
CA ASN A 147 -3.67 17.62 -20.55
C ASN A 147 -2.13 17.72 -20.46
N SER A 148 -1.53 17.68 -19.27
CA SER A 148 -0.08 17.85 -19.12
C SER A 148 0.70 16.73 -19.83
N PRO A 149 1.59 17.04 -20.78
CA PRO A 149 2.42 16.03 -21.44
C PRO A 149 3.54 15.50 -20.53
N HIS A 150 3.67 16.07 -19.34
CA HIS A 150 4.70 15.73 -18.36
C HIS A 150 4.20 14.77 -17.27
N ALA A 151 2.93 14.37 -17.33
CA ALA A 151 2.28 13.45 -16.40
C ALA A 151 1.38 12.46 -17.16
N ALA A 152 1.97 11.34 -17.60
CA ALA A 152 1.23 10.24 -18.22
C ALA A 152 0.35 9.49 -17.19
N LEU A 153 0.81 9.42 -15.94
CA LEU A 153 0.17 8.80 -14.79
C LEU A 153 0.29 9.74 -13.57
N GLY A 154 -0.63 9.66 -12.61
CA GLY A 154 -0.62 10.46 -11.37
C GLY A 154 -1.78 11.46 -11.21
N PRO A 155 -1.91 12.12 -10.05
CA PRO A 155 -3.04 12.99 -9.73
C PRO A 155 -3.17 14.17 -10.69
N LYS A 156 -4.40 14.41 -11.15
CA LYS A 156 -4.77 15.52 -12.04
C LYS A 156 -5.76 16.44 -11.34
N TRP A 157 -5.62 17.75 -11.51
CA TRP A 157 -6.60 18.70 -10.96
C TRP A 157 -7.87 18.74 -11.80
N SER A 158 -8.96 19.21 -11.19
CA SER A 158 -10.27 19.35 -11.84
C SER A 158 -10.18 20.26 -13.06
N GLU A 159 -10.76 19.86 -14.20
CA GLU A 159 -10.94 20.74 -15.37
C GLU A 159 -11.84 21.94 -15.06
N THR A 160 -12.65 21.85 -13.99
CA THR A 160 -13.64 22.86 -13.60
C THR A 160 -13.08 23.82 -12.55
N ASP A 161 -12.47 23.27 -11.51
CA ASP A 161 -12.06 24.01 -10.30
C ASP A 161 -10.58 24.43 -10.35
N GLY A 162 -9.80 23.81 -11.23
CA GLY A 162 -8.35 24.02 -11.31
C GLY A 162 -7.60 23.42 -10.11
N PRO A 163 -6.30 23.70 -9.99
CA PRO A 163 -5.50 23.26 -8.85
C PRO A 163 -5.66 24.14 -7.61
N ASP A 164 -5.37 23.56 -6.44
CA ASP A 164 -5.16 24.32 -5.22
C ASP A 164 -3.84 25.12 -5.25
N LEU A 165 -3.98 26.45 -5.23
CA LEU A 165 -2.88 27.42 -5.21
C LEU A 165 -2.80 28.18 -3.88
N THR A 166 -3.54 27.76 -2.86
CA THR A 166 -3.48 28.39 -1.54
C THR A 166 -2.09 28.19 -0.91
N THR A 167 -1.60 29.21 -0.21
CA THR A 167 -0.33 29.14 0.50
C THR A 167 -0.59 28.98 1.99
N SER A 168 -0.02 27.93 2.59
CA SER A 168 -0.17 27.63 4.02
C SER A 168 1.19 27.58 4.70
N PRO A 169 1.30 27.94 5.99
CA PRO A 169 2.48 27.68 6.82
C PRO A 169 3.00 26.25 6.63
N GLY A 170 4.30 26.12 6.38
CA GLY A 170 4.96 24.81 6.25
C GLY A 170 4.73 24.09 4.91
N GLU A 171 4.04 24.70 3.95
CA GLU A 171 3.86 24.13 2.60
C GLU A 171 4.32 25.10 1.52
N LEU A 172 5.38 24.75 0.79
CA LEU A 172 5.89 25.52 -0.34
C LEU A 172 5.52 24.87 -1.66
N LYS A 173 4.97 25.65 -2.61
CA LYS A 173 4.57 25.17 -3.93
C LYS A 173 5.51 25.67 -5.05
N ILE A 174 5.91 24.77 -5.94
CA ILE A 174 6.64 25.07 -7.19
C ILE A 174 5.68 24.85 -8.36
N LEU A 175 5.51 25.87 -9.19
CA LEU A 175 4.65 25.85 -10.37
C LEU A 175 5.50 25.62 -11.62
N ALA A 176 5.12 24.65 -12.44
CA ALA A 176 5.76 24.38 -13.73
C ALA A 176 4.81 24.71 -14.89
N TYR A 177 5.29 25.51 -15.83
CA TYR A 177 4.53 25.97 -16.99
C TYR A 177 5.31 25.84 -18.30
N THR A 178 4.58 25.70 -19.41
CA THR A 178 5.13 25.59 -20.76
C THR A 178 5.01 26.92 -21.47
N VAL A 179 6.09 27.31 -22.14
CA VAL A 179 6.14 28.52 -22.98
C VAL A 179 5.97 28.11 -24.43
N THR A 180 4.94 28.65 -25.08
CA THR A 180 4.62 28.38 -26.50
C THR A 180 4.53 29.70 -27.26
N THR A 181 5.20 29.80 -28.40
CA THR A 181 5.10 30.99 -29.29
C THR A 181 3.79 31.02 -30.07
N ALA A 182 3.41 32.17 -30.61
CA ALA A 182 2.16 32.35 -31.36
C ALA A 182 1.95 31.41 -32.55
N ASP A 183 3.03 30.85 -33.11
CA ASP A 183 3.02 29.84 -34.17
C ASP A 183 2.77 28.41 -33.66
N GLY A 184 2.59 28.22 -32.36
CA GLY A 184 2.39 26.91 -31.72
C GLY A 184 3.69 26.19 -31.33
N THR A 185 4.87 26.78 -31.55
CA THR A 185 6.15 26.14 -31.23
C THR A 185 6.44 26.19 -29.72
N VAL A 186 6.63 25.02 -29.09
CA VAL A 186 7.01 24.92 -27.67
C VAL A 186 8.48 25.33 -27.49
N ARG A 187 8.72 26.43 -26.76
CA ARG A 187 10.06 26.96 -26.47
C ARG A 187 10.73 26.25 -25.31
N GLY A 188 9.97 25.90 -24.27
CA GLY A 188 10.55 25.32 -23.06
C GLY A 188 9.54 25.14 -21.95
N ARG A 189 10.00 24.47 -20.89
CA ARG A 189 9.27 24.30 -19.63
C ARG A 189 10.04 25.04 -18.54
N HIS A 190 9.34 25.85 -17.76
CA HIS A 190 9.93 26.67 -16.71
C HIS A 190 9.27 26.38 -15.37
N PHE A 191 10.00 26.66 -14.28
CA PHE A 191 9.62 26.38 -12.90
C PHE A 191 9.77 27.66 -12.07
N VAL A 192 8.77 27.99 -11.27
CA VAL A 192 8.74 29.18 -10.40
C VAL A 192 8.22 28.81 -9.02
N LEU A 193 8.65 29.52 -7.98
CA LEU A 193 8.22 29.25 -6.60
C LEU A 193 7.10 30.20 -6.20
N LEU A 194 5.96 29.68 -5.76
CA LEU A 194 4.82 30.48 -5.33
C LEU A 194 5.09 31.13 -3.97
N LYS A 195 5.02 32.46 -3.91
CA LYS A 195 5.12 33.23 -2.65
C LYS A 195 3.75 33.43 -2.02
N THR A 196 2.81 33.98 -2.79
CA THR A 196 1.44 34.26 -2.36
C THR A 196 0.47 34.12 -3.53
N TYR A 197 -0.78 33.78 -3.22
CA TYR A 197 -1.90 33.77 -4.16
C TYR A 197 -3.11 34.45 -3.52
N GLU A 198 -3.42 35.66 -3.98
CA GLU A 198 -4.49 36.49 -3.41
C GLU A 198 -5.28 37.18 -4.52
N GLY A 199 -6.61 37.12 -4.45
CA GLY A 199 -7.49 37.81 -5.40
C GLY A 199 -7.30 37.41 -6.87
N GLY A 200 -6.87 36.16 -7.14
CA GLY A 200 -6.59 35.67 -8.50
C GLY A 200 -5.21 36.03 -9.05
N ARG A 201 -4.37 36.72 -8.27
CA ARG A 201 -3.02 37.14 -8.66
C ARG A 201 -1.96 36.29 -7.98
N LEU A 202 -1.00 35.82 -8.78
CA LEU A 202 0.15 35.02 -8.37
C LEU A 202 1.37 35.90 -8.19
N ASN A 203 2.06 35.75 -7.05
CA ASN A 203 3.39 36.32 -6.82
C ASN A 203 4.40 35.17 -6.67
N PHE A 204 5.50 35.21 -7.40
CA PHE A 204 6.47 34.12 -7.40
C PHE A 204 7.92 34.57 -7.51
N ILE A 205 8.82 33.64 -7.19
CA ILE A 205 10.25 33.76 -7.49
C ILE A 205 10.55 33.07 -8.82
N ASP A 206 11.12 33.85 -9.75
CA ASP A 206 11.65 33.39 -11.03
C ASP A 206 13.13 33.02 -10.85
N PRO A 207 13.51 31.73 -10.96
CA PRO A 207 14.90 31.31 -10.78
C PRO A 207 15.89 32.00 -11.72
N GLY A 208 15.44 32.52 -12.87
CA GLY A 208 16.29 33.28 -13.78
C GLY A 208 16.58 34.71 -13.29
N LYS A 209 15.71 35.28 -12.46
CA LYS A 209 15.86 36.61 -11.85
C LYS A 209 15.31 36.60 -10.42
N PRO A 210 15.93 35.84 -9.51
CA PRO A 210 15.31 35.48 -8.24
C PRO A 210 15.18 36.66 -7.28
N LEU A 211 15.91 37.76 -7.49
CA LEU A 211 15.80 38.99 -6.69
C LEU A 211 14.73 39.97 -7.19
N LYS A 212 14.08 39.70 -8.34
CA LYS A 212 13.04 40.57 -8.91
C LYS A 212 11.65 40.06 -8.56
N LYS A 213 10.77 40.97 -8.14
CA LYS A 213 9.35 40.66 -7.96
C LYS A 213 8.70 40.38 -9.31
N ARG A 214 7.91 39.29 -9.38
CA ARG A 214 7.18 38.85 -10.57
C ARG A 214 5.74 38.60 -10.17
N MET A 215 4.81 39.18 -10.92
CA MET A 215 3.37 39.02 -10.71
C MET A 215 2.68 38.69 -12.01
N PHE A 216 1.76 37.73 -11.95
CA PHE A 216 0.92 37.31 -13.06
C PHE A 216 -0.51 37.15 -12.59
N ASP A 217 -1.46 37.45 -13.48
CA ASP A 217 -2.86 37.14 -13.24
C ASP A 217 -3.14 35.73 -13.83
N LEU A 218 -4.03 34.97 -13.20
CA LEU A 218 -4.41 33.63 -13.67
C LEU A 218 -5.60 33.73 -14.63
N GLU A 219 -5.45 33.20 -15.85
CA GLU A 219 -6.50 33.22 -16.86
C GLU A 219 -6.90 31.80 -17.26
N TYR A 220 -8.20 31.50 -17.19
CA TYR A 220 -8.76 30.26 -17.74
C TYR A 220 -9.14 30.48 -19.21
N ARG A 221 -8.58 29.67 -20.12
CA ARG A 221 -8.94 29.68 -21.54
C ARG A 221 -9.59 28.35 -21.94
N GLY A 222 -10.62 28.43 -22.79
CA GLY A 222 -11.36 27.28 -23.30
C GLY A 222 -12.34 27.67 -24.43
N VAL A 223 -12.72 26.69 -25.25
CA VAL A 223 -13.72 26.87 -26.32
C VAL A 223 -15.12 26.87 -25.70
N PRO A 224 -16.06 27.75 -26.11
CA PRO A 224 -17.39 27.87 -25.49
C PRO A 224 -18.23 26.59 -25.41
N SER A 225 -17.87 25.53 -26.14
CA SER A 225 -18.57 24.24 -26.18
C SER A 225 -17.82 23.05 -25.57
N ALA A 226 -16.62 23.25 -25.00
CA ALA A 226 -15.81 22.16 -24.42
C ALA A 226 -15.69 22.29 -22.89
N THR A 227 -15.83 21.18 -22.17
CA THR A 227 -15.62 21.07 -20.71
C THR A 227 -14.16 21.22 -20.27
N LYS A 228 -13.21 21.24 -21.21
CA LYS A 228 -11.77 21.31 -20.95
C LYS A 228 -11.31 22.77 -20.84
N ARG A 229 -10.99 23.23 -19.62
CA ARG A 229 -10.35 24.54 -19.39
C ARG A 229 -8.86 24.37 -19.11
N GLN A 230 -8.05 25.19 -19.76
CA GLN A 230 -6.60 25.28 -19.54
C GLN A 230 -6.27 26.55 -18.77
N LEU A 231 -5.27 26.48 -17.90
CA LEU A 231 -4.83 27.62 -17.09
C LEU A 231 -3.58 28.25 -17.70
N PHE A 232 -3.61 29.57 -17.83
CA PHE A 232 -2.50 30.36 -18.36
C PHE A 232 -2.09 31.46 -17.39
N PHE A 233 -0.80 31.76 -17.36
CA PHE A 233 -0.30 32.98 -16.74
C PHE A 233 -0.45 34.15 -17.71
N GLN A 234 -1.17 35.18 -17.29
CA GLN A 234 -1.32 36.42 -18.03
C GLN A 234 -0.36 37.47 -17.48
N VAL A 235 0.50 37.99 -18.35
CA VAL A 235 1.38 39.12 -18.01
C VAL A 235 0.50 40.38 -17.91
N PRO A 236 0.59 41.18 -16.83
CA PRO A 236 -0.16 42.43 -16.71
C PRO A 236 0.09 43.38 -17.90
N ASN A 237 -0.97 44.02 -18.40
CA ASN A 237 -0.98 44.83 -19.62
C ASN A 237 0.22 45.78 -19.73
N GLY A 238 1.00 45.64 -20.81
CA GLY A 238 2.09 46.55 -21.19
C GLY A 238 3.52 46.05 -20.96
N LEU A 239 3.70 44.88 -20.33
CA LEU A 239 5.04 44.33 -20.00
C LEU A 239 5.53 43.21 -20.90
N ASP A 240 4.66 42.60 -21.71
CA ASP A 240 5.03 41.54 -22.65
C ASP A 240 4.87 42.00 -24.10
N LYS A 241 6.00 42.11 -24.81
CA LYS A 241 6.04 42.34 -26.26
C LYS A 241 6.18 41.03 -27.05
N SER A 242 6.31 39.90 -26.35
CA SER A 242 6.42 38.59 -26.95
C SER A 242 5.03 38.01 -27.11
N SER A 243 4.69 37.54 -28.30
CA SER A 243 3.41 36.88 -28.59
C SER A 243 3.45 35.42 -28.07
N GLN A 244 3.80 35.25 -26.79
CA GLN A 244 3.97 33.96 -26.13
C GLN A 244 2.78 33.63 -25.23
N THR A 245 2.61 32.34 -24.95
CA THR A 245 1.63 31.81 -24.01
C THR A 245 2.34 30.99 -22.95
N TYR A 246 1.84 31.07 -21.72
CA TYR A 246 2.43 30.49 -20.52
C TYR A 246 1.42 29.55 -19.86
N GLU A 247 1.37 28.29 -20.28
CA GLU A 247 0.38 27.32 -19.81
C GLU A 247 0.84 26.63 -18.53
N LEU A 248 0.09 26.71 -17.44
CA LEU A 248 0.39 25.99 -16.20
C LEU A 248 0.14 24.49 -16.36
N ASN A 249 1.15 23.65 -16.09
CA ASN A 249 1.07 22.21 -16.35
C ASN A 249 1.20 21.33 -15.10
N THR A 250 1.96 21.75 -14.09
CA THR A 250 2.21 20.93 -12.89
C THR A 250 2.46 21.80 -11.67
N ILE A 251 2.00 21.34 -10.51
CA ILE A 251 2.30 21.89 -9.20
C ILE A 251 3.00 20.81 -8.37
N PHE A 252 4.16 21.16 -7.83
CA PHE A 252 4.86 20.37 -6.82
C PHE A 252 4.65 21.05 -5.47
N SER A 253 4.19 20.33 -4.46
CA SER A 253 4.01 20.87 -3.11
C SER A 253 4.96 20.14 -2.15
N ILE A 254 5.78 20.90 -1.43
CA ILE A 254 6.72 20.43 -0.41
C ILE A 254 6.15 20.82 0.94
N ARG A 255 5.70 19.84 1.73
CA ARG A 255 5.06 20.07 3.02
C ARG A 255 5.96 19.55 4.14
N LEU A 256 6.26 20.39 5.12
CA LEU A 256 6.91 20.00 6.37
C LEU A 256 5.91 19.21 7.22
N LEU A 257 6.34 18.03 7.66
CA LEU A 257 5.58 17.24 8.62
C LEU A 257 5.91 17.75 10.01
N VAL A 258 4.94 18.41 10.62
CA VAL A 258 5.04 18.84 12.02
C VAL A 258 4.78 17.62 12.90
N ASN A 259 5.66 17.37 13.85
CA ASN A 259 5.29 16.61 15.05
C ASN A 259 4.35 17.49 15.90
N ASP A 260 3.10 17.64 15.46
CA ASP A 260 2.04 18.00 16.38
C ASP A 260 1.80 16.75 17.24
N PRO A 261 1.92 16.81 18.58
CA PRO A 261 1.65 15.68 19.45
C PRO A 261 0.19 15.16 19.34
N ASN A 262 -0.69 15.86 18.61
CA ASN A 262 -2.02 15.38 18.19
C ASN A 262 -2.15 15.08 16.68
N ALA A 263 -1.12 15.30 15.86
CA ALA A 263 -1.11 14.86 14.47
C ALA A 263 -0.60 13.44 14.36
N THR A 264 -1.45 12.60 13.79
CA THR A 264 -1.17 11.24 13.36
C THR A 264 0.08 11.18 12.47
N SER A 265 0.97 10.22 12.74
CA SER A 265 2.22 9.93 12.01
C SER A 265 2.05 9.88 10.47
N ASP A 266 3.10 10.11 9.68
CA ASP A 266 3.05 10.06 8.19
C ASP A 266 2.47 8.72 7.65
N SER A 267 2.67 7.65 8.41
CA SER A 267 2.06 6.33 8.23
C SER A 267 0.54 6.36 8.45
N GLU A 268 0.07 6.95 9.55
CA GLU A 268 -1.36 7.12 9.82
C GLU A 268 -2.03 8.08 8.81
N SER A 269 -1.33 9.11 8.35
CA SER A 269 -1.80 10.06 7.33
C SER A 269 -2.04 9.41 5.95
N ARG A 270 -1.11 8.55 5.49
CA ARG A 270 -1.31 7.81 4.23
C ARG A 270 -2.37 6.72 4.36
N VAL A 271 -2.45 6.05 5.49
CA VAL A 271 -3.50 5.06 5.77
C VAL A 271 -4.87 5.73 5.75
N GLU A 272 -5.00 6.91 6.36
CA GLU A 272 -6.26 7.65 6.38
C GLU A 272 -6.65 8.13 4.98
N THR A 273 -5.69 8.63 4.20
CA THR A 273 -5.91 8.99 2.78
C THR A 273 -6.40 7.79 1.97
N MET A 274 -5.81 6.62 2.17
CA MET A 274 -6.22 5.38 1.50
C MET A 274 -7.62 4.93 1.94
N LYS A 275 -7.97 5.06 3.23
CA LYS A 275 -9.33 4.78 3.73
C LYS A 275 -10.37 5.69 3.09
N ILE A 276 -10.10 7.00 2.98
CA ILE A 276 -10.97 7.96 2.29
C ILE A 276 -11.18 7.54 0.83
N ASN A 277 -10.11 7.12 0.12
CA ASN A 277 -10.23 6.63 -1.25
C ASN A 277 -11.06 5.35 -1.36
N ILE A 278 -10.91 4.42 -0.41
CA ILE A 278 -11.73 3.21 -0.30
C ILE A 278 -13.21 3.59 -0.06
N ASP A 279 -13.51 4.53 0.81
CA ASP A 279 -14.88 4.98 1.10
C ASP A 279 -15.53 5.61 -0.14
N ASN A 280 -14.83 6.52 -0.80
CA ASN A 280 -15.28 7.14 -2.04
C ASN A 280 -15.56 6.10 -3.13
N LEU A 281 -14.68 5.09 -3.28
CA LEU A 281 -14.90 4.00 -4.23
C LEU A 281 -16.09 3.11 -3.82
N ALA A 282 -16.23 2.80 -2.53
CA ALA A 282 -17.36 2.02 -2.02
C ALA A 282 -18.70 2.70 -2.27
N GLU A 283 -18.78 4.02 -2.08
CA GLU A 283 -20.00 4.79 -2.39
C GLU A 283 -20.36 4.74 -3.87
N ARG A 284 -19.37 4.95 -4.76
CA ARG A 284 -19.60 4.87 -6.21
C ARG A 284 -20.04 3.48 -6.65
N LEU A 285 -19.37 2.43 -6.19
CA LEU A 285 -19.71 1.05 -6.55
C LEU A 285 -21.03 0.58 -5.92
N ARG A 286 -21.42 1.12 -4.75
CA ARG A 286 -22.75 0.88 -4.19
C ARG A 286 -23.84 1.50 -5.07
N ALA A 287 -23.61 2.68 -5.63
CA ALA A 287 -24.56 3.33 -6.54
C ALA A 287 -24.73 2.58 -7.87
N SER A 288 -23.74 1.78 -8.30
CA SER A 288 -23.82 0.93 -9.51
C SER A 288 -24.15 -0.53 -9.24
N ASP A 289 -24.49 -0.92 -7.99
CA ASP A 289 -24.70 -2.31 -7.56
C ASP A 289 -23.49 -3.24 -7.79
N GLU A 290 -22.28 -2.66 -7.77
CA GLU A 290 -21.00 -3.35 -7.95
C GLU A 290 -20.15 -3.38 -6.68
N LEU A 291 -20.72 -3.03 -5.51
CA LEU A 291 -19.99 -2.96 -4.24
C LEU A 291 -19.23 -4.25 -3.90
N THR A 292 -19.76 -5.42 -4.30
CA THR A 292 -19.13 -6.71 -4.04
C THR A 292 -18.33 -7.25 -5.24
N SER A 293 -18.24 -6.51 -6.35
CA SER A 293 -17.54 -6.92 -7.57
C SER A 293 -16.02 -6.74 -7.42
N PRO A 294 -15.24 -7.83 -7.30
CA PRO A 294 -13.80 -7.69 -7.11
C PRO A 294 -13.10 -7.11 -8.34
N ILE A 295 -13.63 -7.34 -9.54
CA ILE A 295 -13.09 -6.77 -10.78
C ILE A 295 -13.25 -5.25 -10.82
N ALA A 296 -14.42 -4.73 -10.42
CA ALA A 296 -14.65 -3.29 -10.36
C ALA A 296 -13.70 -2.62 -9.36
N TRP A 297 -13.57 -3.22 -8.17
CA TRP A 297 -12.61 -2.77 -7.15
C TRP A 297 -11.16 -2.81 -7.62
N ARG A 298 -10.73 -3.88 -8.29
CA ARG A 298 -9.35 -4.00 -8.81
C ARG A 298 -9.07 -2.94 -9.87
N ARG A 299 -9.97 -2.78 -10.84
CA ARG A 299 -9.84 -1.83 -11.94
C ARG A 299 -9.82 -0.37 -11.45
N GLU A 300 -10.77 0.00 -10.60
CA GLU A 300 -10.92 1.40 -10.18
C GLU A 300 -10.03 1.76 -8.99
N GLY A 301 -9.77 0.79 -8.11
CA GLY A 301 -8.82 0.94 -7.00
C GLY A 301 -7.36 1.09 -7.45
N ALA A 302 -7.02 0.60 -8.65
CA ALA A 302 -5.70 0.78 -9.24
C ALA A 302 -5.32 2.26 -9.40
N VAL A 303 -6.29 3.15 -9.62
CA VAL A 303 -6.07 4.59 -9.79
C VAL A 303 -5.36 5.22 -8.58
N PHE A 304 -5.54 4.63 -7.39
CA PHE A 304 -4.88 5.08 -6.15
C PHE A 304 -4.02 3.99 -5.50
N GLY A 305 -3.65 2.94 -6.25
CA GLY A 305 -2.68 1.93 -5.83
C GLY A 305 -3.21 0.82 -4.92
N LEU A 306 -4.52 0.67 -4.75
CA LEU A 306 -5.12 -0.32 -3.84
C LEU A 306 -4.69 -1.78 -4.13
N PRO A 307 -4.65 -2.27 -5.38
CA PRO A 307 -4.29 -3.66 -5.69
C PRO A 307 -2.86 -4.04 -5.31
N GLY A 308 -1.95 -3.08 -5.19
CA GLY A 308 -0.54 -3.30 -4.88
C GLY A 308 -0.10 -2.72 -3.55
N VAL A 309 -1.03 -2.28 -2.69
CA VAL A 309 -0.72 -1.45 -1.51
C VAL A 309 0.29 -2.08 -0.56
N ASP A 310 0.20 -3.40 -0.35
CA ASP A 310 1.07 -4.20 0.53
C ASP A 310 2.27 -4.85 -0.19
N LEU A 311 2.39 -4.65 -1.50
CA LEU A 311 3.51 -5.14 -2.30
C LEU A 311 4.72 -4.20 -2.19
N PRO A 312 5.95 -4.71 -2.30
CA PRO A 312 7.14 -3.89 -2.17
C PRO A 312 7.26 -2.89 -3.32
N ALA A 313 7.88 -1.73 -3.04
CA ALA A 313 8.12 -0.70 -4.06
C ALA A 313 8.98 -1.20 -5.23
N SER A 314 9.78 -2.25 -5.05
CA SER A 314 10.59 -2.87 -6.12
C SER A 314 9.77 -3.48 -7.26
N VAL A 315 8.46 -3.64 -7.08
CA VAL A 315 7.52 -4.14 -8.09
C VAL A 315 6.41 -3.12 -8.35
N ASP A 316 6.71 -1.84 -8.14
CA ASP A 316 5.76 -0.71 -8.22
C ASP A 316 4.58 -0.81 -7.22
N GLY A 317 4.75 -1.58 -6.14
CA GLY A 317 3.79 -1.68 -5.04
C GLY A 317 3.80 -0.45 -4.12
N GLY A 318 2.77 -0.35 -3.27
CA GLY A 318 2.59 0.77 -2.34
C GLY A 318 3.55 0.77 -1.15
N GLY A 319 4.20 -0.35 -0.86
CA GLY A 319 5.19 -0.47 0.22
C GLY A 319 4.61 -0.32 1.63
N TYR A 320 3.30 -0.56 1.82
CA TYR A 320 2.68 -0.47 3.14
C TYR A 320 3.21 -1.59 4.03
N SER A 321 3.54 -1.22 5.26
CA SER A 321 3.83 -2.17 6.34
C SER A 321 2.64 -3.10 6.61
N VAL A 322 2.90 -4.18 7.33
CA VAL A 322 1.86 -5.09 7.79
C VAL A 322 0.90 -4.36 8.74
N ALA A 323 1.42 -3.48 9.62
CA ALA A 323 0.59 -2.66 10.50
C ALA A 323 -0.34 -1.70 9.73
N GLU A 324 0.16 -1.02 8.70
CA GLU A 324 -0.67 -0.16 7.86
C GLU A 324 -1.71 -0.97 7.08
N SER A 325 -1.30 -2.09 6.48
CA SER A 325 -2.19 -3.00 5.76
C SER A 325 -3.32 -3.52 6.65
N LEU A 326 -3.01 -3.86 7.91
CA LEU A 326 -3.98 -4.31 8.90
C LEU A 326 -5.12 -3.30 9.08
N GLU A 327 -4.80 -2.00 9.18
CA GLU A 327 -5.82 -0.95 9.33
C GLU A 327 -6.68 -0.79 8.06
N LEU A 328 -6.10 -0.99 6.87
CA LEU A 328 -6.86 -0.98 5.60
C LEU A 328 -7.80 -2.18 5.49
N PHE A 329 -7.35 -3.38 5.86
CA PHE A 329 -8.20 -4.57 5.87
C PHE A 329 -9.32 -4.47 6.91
N ARG A 330 -9.01 -3.92 8.10
CA ARG A 330 -10.03 -3.61 9.12
C ARG A 330 -11.07 -2.64 8.59
N HIS A 331 -10.64 -1.56 7.94
CA HIS A 331 -11.53 -0.57 7.32
C HIS A 331 -12.41 -1.19 6.23
N ALA A 332 -11.83 -1.97 5.32
CA ALA A 332 -12.56 -2.69 4.28
C ALA A 332 -13.62 -3.64 4.87
N GLY A 333 -13.28 -4.35 5.95
CA GLY A 333 -14.21 -5.23 6.67
C GLY A 333 -15.39 -4.50 7.32
N ARG A 334 -15.20 -3.25 7.77
CA ARG A 334 -16.30 -2.39 8.25
C ARG A 334 -17.31 -2.14 7.15
N ILE A 335 -16.85 -1.87 5.93
CA ILE A 335 -17.71 -1.62 4.76
C ILE A 335 -18.43 -2.90 4.34
N ASN A 336 -17.68 -3.93 3.94
CA ASN A 336 -18.22 -5.23 3.55
C ASN A 336 -17.10 -6.27 3.50
N LEU A 337 -17.33 -7.47 4.05
CA LEU A 337 -16.31 -8.49 4.21
C LEU A 337 -15.73 -9.00 2.87
N ASN A 338 -16.45 -8.85 1.75
CA ASN A 338 -15.96 -9.21 0.42
C ASN A 338 -14.74 -8.37 0.00
N LEU A 339 -14.58 -7.15 0.51
CA LEU A 339 -13.47 -6.25 0.14
C LEU A 339 -12.11 -6.73 0.66
N ARG A 340 -12.06 -7.66 1.61
CA ARG A 340 -10.78 -8.28 2.03
C ARG A 340 -10.04 -8.94 0.86
N ASP A 341 -10.73 -9.29 -0.23
CA ASP A 341 -10.12 -9.94 -1.40
C ASP A 341 -9.54 -8.96 -2.43
N VAL A 342 -9.77 -7.64 -2.27
CA VAL A 342 -9.37 -6.61 -3.25
C VAL A 342 -8.35 -5.62 -2.71
N VAL A 343 -8.17 -5.55 -1.38
CA VAL A 343 -7.08 -4.79 -0.76
C VAL A 343 -5.76 -5.53 -0.96
N GLY A 344 -4.75 -4.84 -1.49
CA GLY A 344 -3.41 -5.37 -1.69
C GLY A 344 -3.34 -6.51 -2.70
N GLY A 345 -2.16 -7.12 -2.81
CA GLY A 345 -1.86 -8.14 -3.80
C GLY A 345 -2.58 -9.47 -3.58
N ALA A 346 -3.33 -9.60 -2.48
CA ALA A 346 -4.11 -10.78 -2.12
C ALA A 346 -3.31 -12.09 -2.35
N HIS A 347 -3.83 -13.03 -3.15
CA HIS A 347 -3.15 -14.29 -3.43
C HIS A 347 -2.01 -14.20 -4.46
N GLY A 348 -1.75 -13.01 -5.02
CA GLY A 348 -0.58 -12.77 -5.87
C GLY A 348 0.67 -12.34 -5.08
N ARG A 349 0.54 -12.05 -3.78
CA ARG A 349 1.68 -11.73 -2.89
C ARG A 349 2.85 -12.74 -2.94
N PRO A 350 2.63 -14.08 -3.07
CA PRO A 350 3.72 -15.04 -3.23
C PRO A 350 4.64 -14.77 -4.42
N LEU A 351 4.12 -14.12 -5.47
CA LEU A 351 4.86 -13.82 -6.69
C LEU A 351 5.96 -12.77 -6.48
N ALA A 352 5.87 -11.94 -5.45
CA ALA A 352 6.89 -10.94 -5.13
C ALA A 352 8.25 -11.55 -4.74
N GLN A 353 8.29 -12.85 -4.43
CA GLN A 353 9.53 -13.59 -4.13
C GLN A 353 9.90 -14.58 -5.25
N ALA A 354 9.10 -14.65 -6.30
CA ALA A 354 9.37 -15.50 -7.45
C ALA A 354 10.36 -14.81 -8.39
N SER A 355 11.24 -15.60 -8.99
CA SER A 355 12.27 -15.10 -9.92
C SER A 355 11.94 -15.36 -11.38
N THR A 356 10.78 -15.95 -11.70
CA THR A 356 10.40 -16.27 -13.08
C THR A 356 9.85 -15.04 -13.79
N GLN A 357 10.11 -14.94 -15.09
CA GLN A 357 9.59 -13.85 -15.92
C GLN A 357 8.06 -13.79 -15.87
N ILE A 358 7.38 -14.95 -15.94
CA ILE A 358 5.92 -15.05 -15.85
C ILE A 358 5.40 -14.44 -14.54
N ALA A 359 6.05 -14.72 -13.41
CA ALA A 359 5.64 -14.15 -12.13
C ALA A 359 5.80 -12.61 -12.10
N GLY A 360 6.89 -12.09 -12.66
CA GLY A 360 7.11 -10.64 -12.77
C GLY A 360 6.05 -9.95 -13.65
N GLU A 361 5.72 -10.53 -14.80
CA GLU A 361 4.69 -10.01 -15.70
C GLU A 361 3.30 -9.99 -15.04
N VAL A 362 2.94 -11.07 -14.33
CA VAL A 362 1.68 -11.15 -13.59
C VAL A 362 1.65 -10.15 -12.44
N LEU A 363 2.77 -9.94 -11.75
CA LEU A 363 2.87 -9.00 -10.64
C LEU A 363 2.67 -7.55 -11.10
N ASN A 364 3.27 -7.17 -12.23
CA ASN A 364 3.08 -5.85 -12.84
C ASN A 364 1.60 -5.60 -13.18
N LYS A 365 0.94 -6.59 -13.80
CA LYS A 365 -0.50 -6.52 -14.10
C LYS A 365 -1.37 -6.51 -12.84
N LEU A 366 -0.90 -7.12 -11.76
CA LEU A 366 -1.64 -7.17 -10.50
C LEU A 366 -1.65 -5.80 -9.83
N VAL A 367 -0.53 -5.08 -9.85
CA VAL A 367 -0.42 -3.70 -9.34
C VAL A 367 -1.32 -2.74 -10.11
N THR A 368 -1.45 -2.90 -11.43
CA THR A 368 -2.36 -2.09 -12.26
C THR A 368 -3.82 -2.54 -12.21
N GLY A 369 -4.15 -3.58 -11.43
CA GLY A 369 -5.51 -4.11 -11.31
C GLY A 369 -6.00 -4.95 -12.50
N GLU A 370 -5.12 -5.25 -13.47
CA GLU A 370 -5.40 -6.08 -14.65
C GLU A 370 -5.31 -7.58 -14.36
N ALA A 371 -4.52 -7.98 -13.36
CA ALA A 371 -4.42 -9.37 -12.92
C ALA A 371 -5.07 -9.58 -11.56
N TYR A 372 -5.66 -10.76 -11.40
CA TYR A 372 -6.22 -11.22 -10.14
C TYR A 372 -5.87 -12.69 -9.95
N VAL A 373 -5.41 -13.05 -8.76
CA VAL A 373 -4.82 -14.37 -8.54
C VAL A 373 -5.70 -15.18 -7.59
N ALA A 374 -5.99 -16.42 -7.97
CA ALA A 374 -6.57 -17.43 -7.12
C ALA A 374 -5.48 -18.33 -6.52
N VAL A 375 -5.81 -19.03 -5.44
CA VAL A 375 -4.97 -20.11 -4.86
C VAL A 375 -5.79 -21.38 -4.87
N SER A 376 -5.14 -22.50 -5.19
CA SER A 376 -5.79 -23.81 -5.22
C SER A 376 -4.92 -24.87 -4.58
N ILE A 377 -5.41 -25.38 -3.45
CA ILE A 377 -4.74 -26.40 -2.64
C ILE A 377 -5.70 -27.52 -2.26
N THR A 378 -6.90 -27.17 -1.80
CA THR A 378 -7.89 -28.07 -1.23
C THR A 378 -8.39 -29.10 -2.24
N GLU A 379 -8.58 -30.33 -1.76
CA GLU A 379 -9.09 -31.47 -2.51
C GLU A 379 -10.24 -32.15 -1.76
N PRO A 380 -11.04 -33.01 -2.44
CA PRO A 380 -12.12 -33.74 -1.78
C PRO A 380 -11.68 -34.55 -0.55
N LEU A 381 -10.46 -35.10 -0.55
CA LEU A 381 -9.90 -35.88 0.55
C LEU A 381 -8.80 -35.15 1.34
N ALA A 382 -8.44 -33.91 0.95
CA ALA A 382 -7.36 -33.16 1.58
C ALA A 382 -7.74 -31.69 1.75
N GLY A 383 -8.31 -31.36 2.92
CA GLY A 383 -8.62 -30.00 3.35
C GLY A 383 -7.69 -29.53 4.46
N SER A 384 -8.09 -29.82 5.71
CA SER A 384 -7.29 -29.46 6.90
C SER A 384 -5.96 -30.22 7.01
N ASN A 385 -5.83 -31.36 6.32
CA ASN A 385 -4.58 -32.09 6.16
C ASN A 385 -4.12 -32.08 4.69
N PRO A 386 -3.42 -31.02 4.23
CA PRO A 386 -2.91 -30.96 2.86
C PRO A 386 -1.90 -32.06 2.49
N LYS A 387 -1.32 -32.77 3.48
CA LYS A 387 -0.36 -33.86 3.23
C LYS A 387 -0.97 -35.05 2.52
N GLU A 388 -2.29 -35.23 2.61
CA GLU A 388 -3.03 -36.31 1.92
C GLU A 388 -3.46 -35.93 0.50
N MET A 389 -3.03 -34.77 0.00
CA MET A 389 -3.27 -34.31 -1.37
C MET A 389 -2.87 -35.38 -2.39
N GLN A 390 -3.73 -35.63 -3.38
CA GLN A 390 -3.54 -36.60 -4.45
C GLN A 390 -3.08 -35.96 -5.76
N SER A 391 -3.32 -34.66 -5.97
CA SER A 391 -2.81 -33.97 -7.16
C SER A 391 -1.28 -34.04 -7.19
N LYS A 392 -0.70 -34.42 -8.33
CA LYS A 392 0.74 -34.67 -8.48
C LYS A 392 1.33 -33.95 -9.67
N ALA A 393 2.62 -33.63 -9.56
CA ALA A 393 3.47 -33.21 -10.66
C ALA A 393 4.45 -34.32 -11.03
N VAL A 394 4.70 -34.52 -12.33
CA VAL A 394 5.71 -35.45 -12.85
C VAL A 394 6.61 -34.69 -13.81
N ARG A 395 7.94 -34.84 -13.71
CA ARG A 395 8.90 -34.25 -14.64
C ARG A 395 8.64 -34.72 -16.08
N TYR A 396 8.54 -33.79 -17.02
CA TYR A 396 8.31 -34.13 -18.43
C TYR A 396 8.84 -33.02 -19.36
N GLU A 397 9.67 -33.37 -20.34
CA GLU A 397 10.16 -32.47 -21.42
C GLU A 397 10.54 -31.03 -20.99
N GLY A 398 11.41 -30.91 -19.98
CA GLY A 398 11.84 -29.59 -19.50
C GLY A 398 10.79 -28.81 -18.71
N GLY A 399 9.70 -29.46 -18.31
CA GLY A 399 8.64 -28.95 -17.45
C GLY A 399 8.01 -30.08 -16.63
N PHE A 400 6.68 -30.03 -16.49
CA PHE A 400 5.91 -30.96 -15.69
C PHE A 400 4.60 -31.36 -16.38
N LYS A 401 4.12 -32.56 -16.08
CA LYS A 401 2.74 -32.99 -16.28
C LYS A 401 2.02 -32.99 -14.95
N LEU A 402 0.89 -32.28 -14.89
CA LEU A 402 0.07 -32.15 -13.70
C LEU A 402 -1.20 -32.98 -13.85
N THR A 403 -1.59 -33.70 -12.79
CA THR A 403 -2.84 -34.47 -12.75
C THR A 403 -3.49 -34.33 -11.39
N GLY A 404 -4.79 -34.06 -11.35
CA GLY A 404 -5.49 -33.91 -10.09
C GLY A 404 -6.85 -33.24 -10.16
N ARG A 405 -7.45 -33.06 -8.98
CA ARG A 405 -8.73 -32.38 -8.78
C ARG A 405 -8.68 -31.52 -7.54
N LYS A 406 -9.15 -30.28 -7.66
CA LYS A 406 -9.21 -29.31 -6.57
C LYS A 406 -10.66 -28.93 -6.29
N LEU A 407 -10.94 -28.46 -5.09
CA LEU A 407 -12.30 -28.17 -4.62
C LEU A 407 -12.32 -26.96 -3.69
N TRP A 408 -13.42 -26.19 -3.72
CA TRP A 408 -13.67 -25.05 -2.83
C TRP A 408 -12.68 -23.88 -2.97
N ASN A 409 -12.18 -23.64 -4.19
CA ASN A 409 -11.32 -22.50 -4.47
C ASN A 409 -12.16 -21.26 -4.79
N ALA A 410 -11.82 -20.13 -4.18
CA ALA A 410 -12.46 -18.85 -4.47
C ALA A 410 -11.82 -18.17 -5.69
N ARG A 411 -12.55 -17.20 -6.27
CA ARG A 411 -12.11 -16.27 -7.34
C ARG A 411 -11.91 -16.89 -8.72
N LEU A 412 -12.25 -18.15 -8.95
CA LEU A 412 -11.91 -18.85 -10.20
C LEU A 412 -12.39 -18.15 -11.48
N ARG A 413 -13.57 -17.53 -11.46
CA ARG A 413 -14.13 -16.77 -12.59
C ARG A 413 -13.63 -15.33 -12.71
N GLN A 414 -13.00 -14.81 -11.66
CA GLN A 414 -12.44 -13.46 -11.63
C GLN A 414 -10.93 -13.45 -11.81
N ALA A 415 -10.26 -14.56 -11.50
CA ALA A 415 -8.82 -14.68 -11.57
C ALA A 415 -8.34 -14.70 -13.02
N THR A 416 -7.18 -14.10 -13.29
CA THR A 416 -6.44 -14.28 -14.54
C THR A 416 -5.44 -15.43 -14.43
N HIS A 417 -4.96 -15.69 -13.22
CA HIS A 417 -4.01 -16.76 -12.92
C HIS A 417 -4.34 -17.45 -11.61
N ILE A 418 -3.81 -18.65 -11.45
CA ILE A 418 -3.94 -19.43 -10.24
C ILE A 418 -2.59 -19.95 -9.76
N VAL A 419 -2.36 -19.87 -8.45
CA VAL A 419 -1.29 -20.61 -7.78
C VAL A 419 -1.84 -21.99 -7.43
N LEU A 420 -1.47 -22.98 -8.23
CA LEU A 420 -1.88 -24.38 -8.09
C LEU A 420 -0.83 -25.17 -7.32
N TYR A 421 -1.24 -25.82 -6.23
CA TYR A 421 -0.36 -26.67 -5.42
C TYR A 421 -0.59 -28.15 -5.76
N THR A 422 0.50 -28.90 -5.94
CA THR A 422 0.51 -30.37 -6.11
C THR A 422 1.56 -31.00 -5.21
N GLN A 423 1.53 -32.32 -5.05
CA GLN A 423 2.72 -33.07 -4.62
C GLN A 423 3.90 -32.75 -5.57
N ALA A 424 5.09 -32.65 -4.99
CA ALA A 424 6.32 -32.35 -5.72
C ALA A 424 6.74 -33.51 -6.63
N ALA A 425 7.48 -33.22 -7.70
CA ALA A 425 7.99 -34.22 -8.63
C ALA A 425 9.38 -34.78 -8.21
N ASN A 426 9.86 -34.39 -7.03
CA ASN A 426 11.21 -34.69 -6.54
C ASN A 426 11.32 -36.04 -5.80
N GLY A 427 10.22 -36.80 -5.72
CA GLY A 427 10.17 -38.13 -5.12
C GLY A 427 10.14 -38.15 -3.59
N LYS A 428 10.04 -36.99 -2.93
CA LYS A 428 9.93 -36.91 -1.47
C LYS A 428 8.46 -36.79 -1.04
N GLU A 429 8.04 -37.72 -0.21
CA GLU A 429 6.69 -37.73 0.34
C GLU A 429 6.43 -36.50 1.23
N GLY A 430 5.24 -35.90 1.10
CA GLY A 430 4.83 -34.75 1.92
C GLY A 430 5.43 -33.40 1.50
N GLU A 431 6.22 -33.34 0.42
CA GLU A 431 6.67 -32.08 -0.19
C GLU A 431 5.71 -31.64 -1.32
N PHE A 432 5.54 -30.33 -1.47
CA PHE A 432 4.63 -29.75 -2.45
C PHE A 432 5.37 -28.82 -3.40
N SER A 433 4.81 -28.64 -4.59
CA SER A 433 5.25 -27.64 -5.57
C SER A 433 4.11 -26.68 -5.88
N ALA A 434 4.45 -25.44 -6.21
CA ALA A 434 3.51 -24.37 -6.51
C ALA A 434 3.71 -23.90 -7.96
N PHE A 435 2.64 -23.83 -8.73
CA PHE A 435 2.67 -23.44 -10.13
C PHE A 435 1.77 -22.25 -10.39
N LEU A 436 2.27 -21.23 -11.09
CA LEU A 436 1.48 -20.08 -11.55
C LEU A 436 0.91 -20.38 -12.93
N ILE A 437 -0.37 -20.74 -13.00
CA ILE A 437 -1.03 -21.19 -14.24
C ILE A 437 -2.05 -20.14 -14.71
N PRO A 438 -2.09 -19.77 -15.99
CA PRO A 438 -3.18 -18.97 -16.56
C PRO A 438 -4.53 -19.67 -16.33
N ILE A 439 -5.56 -18.93 -15.93
CA ILE A 439 -6.86 -19.52 -15.58
C ILE A 439 -7.55 -20.20 -16.76
N ASP A 440 -7.21 -19.76 -17.98
CA ASP A 440 -7.76 -20.19 -19.27
C ASP A 440 -6.89 -21.25 -19.95
N HIS A 441 -5.90 -21.80 -19.24
CA HIS A 441 -5.06 -22.88 -19.76
C HIS A 441 -5.93 -24.04 -20.28
N PRO A 442 -5.73 -24.53 -21.51
CA PRO A 442 -6.64 -25.48 -22.16
C PRO A 442 -6.73 -26.84 -21.44
N GLY A 443 -5.70 -27.21 -20.68
CA GLY A 443 -5.71 -28.43 -19.84
C GLY A 443 -6.35 -28.24 -18.46
N LEU A 444 -6.86 -27.06 -18.14
CA LEU A 444 -7.47 -26.72 -16.85
C LEU A 444 -8.97 -26.49 -17.02
N LYS A 445 -9.78 -27.30 -16.35
CA LYS A 445 -11.24 -27.18 -16.38
C LYS A 445 -11.77 -26.66 -15.04
N ILE A 446 -12.55 -25.58 -15.09
CA ILE A 446 -13.25 -25.03 -13.92
C ILE A 446 -14.60 -25.73 -13.73
N VAL A 447 -14.90 -26.13 -12.49
CA VAL A 447 -16.18 -26.70 -12.08
C VAL A 447 -16.82 -25.78 -11.05
N ASP A 448 -17.87 -25.06 -11.43
CA ASP A 448 -18.48 -24.07 -10.54
C ASP A 448 -19.15 -24.71 -9.31
N ARG A 449 -19.04 -24.02 -8.18
CA ARG A 449 -19.67 -24.32 -6.89
C ARG A 449 -20.18 -23.01 -6.28
N TYR A 450 -21.10 -23.13 -5.34
CA TYR A 450 -21.75 -21.96 -4.74
C TYR A 450 -21.60 -22.02 -3.22
N ALA A 451 -21.24 -20.87 -2.64
CA ALA A 451 -21.09 -20.70 -1.20
C ALA A 451 -22.26 -19.91 -0.62
N HIS A 452 -22.53 -20.10 0.67
CA HIS A 452 -23.58 -19.36 1.37
C HIS A 452 -23.21 -17.92 1.71
N GLY A 453 -21.96 -17.52 1.57
CA GLY A 453 -21.45 -16.17 1.86
C GLY A 453 -20.24 -15.87 0.98
N LEU A 454 -19.65 -14.69 1.14
CA LEU A 454 -18.52 -14.20 0.36
C LEU A 454 -18.84 -14.14 -1.14
N THR A 455 -20.08 -13.79 -1.45
CA THR A 455 -20.71 -13.94 -2.77
C THR A 455 -20.18 -12.96 -3.83
N GLY A 456 -19.32 -12.02 -3.45
CA GLY A 456 -18.55 -11.23 -4.41
C GLY A 456 -17.57 -12.08 -5.22
N ASN A 457 -17.20 -13.26 -4.72
CA ASN A 457 -16.29 -14.19 -5.39
C ASN A 457 -17.03 -15.41 -5.93
N SER A 458 -16.56 -15.91 -7.06
CA SER A 458 -16.93 -17.25 -7.53
C SER A 458 -16.25 -18.31 -6.67
N PHE A 459 -16.88 -19.49 -6.56
CA PHE A 459 -16.30 -20.66 -5.94
C PHE A 459 -16.32 -21.82 -6.93
N GLY A 460 -15.38 -22.75 -6.79
CA GLY A 460 -15.38 -23.92 -7.65
C GLY A 460 -14.29 -24.92 -7.34
N GLY A 461 -14.21 -25.93 -8.20
CA GLY A 461 -13.12 -26.88 -8.28
C GLY A 461 -12.37 -26.73 -9.60
N LEU A 462 -11.26 -27.47 -9.69
CA LEU A 462 -10.47 -27.57 -10.90
C LEU A 462 -10.25 -29.04 -11.22
N GLU A 463 -10.29 -29.39 -12.50
CA GLU A 463 -9.92 -30.70 -13.00
C GLU A 463 -8.81 -30.50 -14.03
N PHE A 464 -7.73 -31.27 -13.91
CA PHE A 464 -6.61 -31.27 -14.84
C PHE A 464 -6.06 -32.69 -14.91
N ASP A 465 -5.82 -33.16 -16.13
CA ASP A 465 -5.35 -34.51 -16.40
C ASP A 465 -4.23 -34.44 -17.44
N ASP A 466 -3.10 -35.02 -17.10
CA ASP A 466 -1.86 -34.98 -17.88
C ASP A 466 -1.49 -33.60 -18.47
N MET A 467 -1.81 -32.52 -17.74
CA MET A 467 -1.67 -31.13 -18.18
C MET A 467 -0.20 -30.72 -18.17
N PHE A 468 0.38 -30.48 -19.37
CA PHE A 468 1.74 -29.97 -19.48
C PHE A 468 1.85 -28.51 -19.02
N VAL A 469 2.90 -28.21 -18.26
CA VAL A 469 3.31 -26.86 -17.87
C VAL A 469 4.83 -26.75 -17.98
N SER A 470 5.34 -25.66 -18.56
CA SER A 470 6.79 -25.44 -18.64
C SER A 470 7.40 -25.16 -17.26
N GLN A 471 8.73 -25.28 -17.15
CA GLN A 471 9.47 -24.97 -15.94
C GLN A 471 9.30 -23.50 -15.47
N ASP A 472 8.97 -22.58 -16.38
CA ASP A 472 8.78 -21.16 -16.06
C ASP A 472 7.52 -20.88 -15.24
N HIS A 473 6.57 -21.81 -15.22
CA HIS A 473 5.38 -21.75 -14.37
C HIS A 473 5.64 -22.15 -12.92
N LEU A 474 6.78 -22.78 -12.61
CA LEU A 474 7.12 -23.17 -11.24
C LEU A 474 7.49 -21.94 -10.40
N ILE A 475 6.82 -21.77 -9.26
CA ILE A 475 7.15 -20.74 -8.28
C ILE A 475 8.17 -21.33 -7.30
N GLY A 476 9.37 -20.76 -7.24
CA GLY A 476 10.47 -21.29 -6.43
C GLY A 476 11.02 -22.59 -7.03
N LYS A 477 11.47 -23.51 -6.17
CA LYS A 477 11.94 -24.84 -6.58
C LYS A 477 10.90 -25.93 -6.31
N ASP A 478 11.09 -27.06 -6.98
CA ASP A 478 10.27 -28.25 -6.80
C ASP A 478 10.47 -28.81 -5.38
N GLY A 479 9.38 -28.90 -4.62
CA GLY A 479 9.38 -29.20 -3.18
C GLY A 479 9.27 -27.99 -2.25
N GLU A 480 9.41 -26.75 -2.75
CA GLU A 480 9.34 -25.53 -1.92
C GLU A 480 7.92 -24.97 -1.72
N GLY A 481 6.91 -25.61 -2.30
CA GLY A 481 5.51 -25.17 -2.26
C GLY A 481 4.97 -24.99 -0.83
N TRP A 482 5.32 -25.87 0.11
CA TRP A 482 4.86 -25.74 1.50
C TRP A 482 5.37 -24.46 2.18
N LYS A 483 6.62 -24.08 1.90
CA LYS A 483 7.25 -22.87 2.44
C LYS A 483 6.56 -21.63 1.88
N ILE A 484 6.28 -21.63 0.57
CA ILE A 484 5.55 -20.55 -0.12
C ILE A 484 4.14 -20.40 0.48
N PHE A 485 3.43 -21.51 0.61
CA PHE A 485 2.10 -21.57 1.21
C PHE A 485 2.10 -20.98 2.63
N THR A 486 2.96 -21.50 3.51
CA THR A 486 2.97 -21.11 4.93
C THR A 486 3.31 -19.63 5.10
N ARG A 487 4.30 -19.12 4.36
CA ARG A 487 4.68 -17.70 4.42
C ARG A 487 3.54 -16.78 3.98
N HIS A 488 2.83 -17.16 2.91
CA HIS A 488 1.67 -16.42 2.43
C HIS A 488 0.52 -16.44 3.44
N PHE A 489 0.18 -17.62 3.95
CA PHE A 489 -0.97 -17.76 4.85
C PHE A 489 -0.76 -17.19 6.25
N GLN A 490 0.48 -17.06 6.73
CA GLN A 490 0.76 -16.28 7.94
C GLN A 490 0.31 -14.82 7.78
N TYR A 491 0.74 -14.15 6.70
CA TYR A 491 0.30 -12.78 6.42
C TYR A 491 -1.21 -12.72 6.14
N TRP A 492 -1.71 -13.62 5.27
CA TRP A 492 -3.10 -13.59 4.83
C TRP A 492 -4.08 -13.81 5.99
N ARG A 493 -3.82 -14.77 6.90
CA ARG A 493 -4.68 -15.01 8.07
C ARG A 493 -4.79 -13.79 8.98
N LEU A 494 -3.69 -13.06 9.18
CA LEU A 494 -3.70 -11.81 9.95
C LEU A 494 -4.62 -10.77 9.29
N MET A 495 -4.49 -10.58 7.97
CA MET A 495 -5.32 -9.65 7.22
C MET A 495 -6.81 -10.06 7.21
N GLN A 496 -7.11 -11.36 7.11
CA GLN A 496 -8.47 -11.88 7.20
C GLN A 496 -9.09 -11.63 8.59
N ALA A 497 -8.31 -11.83 9.66
CA ALA A 497 -8.76 -11.55 11.01
C ALA A 497 -9.01 -10.05 11.23
N ALA A 498 -8.16 -9.17 10.66
CA ALA A 498 -8.36 -7.73 10.70
C ALA A 498 -9.68 -7.31 10.03
N ALA A 499 -9.98 -7.86 8.84
CA ALA A 499 -11.26 -7.63 8.17
C ALA A 499 -12.46 -8.17 8.97
N ALA A 500 -12.32 -9.33 9.61
CA ALA A 500 -13.35 -9.88 10.49
C ALA A 500 -13.61 -8.95 11.69
N ILE A 501 -12.56 -8.43 12.33
CA ILE A 501 -12.67 -7.46 13.43
C ILE A 501 -13.45 -6.23 12.98
N GLY A 502 -13.09 -5.64 11.84
CA GLY A 502 -13.81 -4.50 11.29
C GLY A 502 -15.28 -4.80 10.99
N CYS A 503 -15.56 -6.00 10.49
CA CYS A 503 -16.93 -6.46 10.26
C CYS A 503 -17.75 -6.50 11.55
N GLY A 504 -17.17 -7.05 12.63
CA GLY A 504 -17.79 -7.07 13.96
C GLY A 504 -18.00 -5.67 14.54
N GLU A 505 -17.02 -4.77 14.38
CA GLU A 505 -17.13 -3.38 14.85
C GLU A 505 -18.29 -2.63 14.18
N ALA A 506 -18.44 -2.76 12.86
CA ALA A 506 -19.55 -2.15 12.13
C ALA A 506 -20.91 -2.71 12.59
N ALA A 507 -20.99 -4.01 12.90
CA ALA A 507 -22.22 -4.59 13.45
C ALA A 507 -22.54 -4.07 14.86
N LEU A 508 -21.53 -3.83 15.71
CA LEU A 508 -21.75 -3.23 17.02
C LEU A 508 -22.14 -1.75 16.94
N ASP A 509 -21.67 -1.01 15.93
CA ASP A 509 -22.12 0.36 15.67
C ASP A 509 -23.62 0.37 15.31
N GLN A 510 -24.06 -0.54 14.42
CA GLN A 510 -25.48 -0.74 14.10
C GLN A 510 -26.30 -1.18 15.32
N LEU A 511 -25.78 -2.09 16.15
CA LEU A 511 -26.41 -2.49 17.40
C LEU A 511 -26.59 -1.28 18.33
N ALA A 512 -25.54 -0.49 18.55
CA ALA A 512 -25.59 0.67 19.44
C ALA A 512 -26.60 1.71 18.98
N ASP A 513 -26.71 1.99 17.67
CA ASP A 513 -27.76 2.84 17.12
C ASP A 513 -29.14 2.25 17.38
N ARG A 514 -29.35 0.98 17.03
CA ARG A 514 -30.62 0.28 17.20
C ARG A 514 -31.12 0.32 18.64
N LEU A 515 -30.22 0.15 19.61
CA LEU A 515 -30.56 0.21 21.04
C LEU A 515 -31.03 1.60 21.47
N LYS A 516 -30.50 2.67 20.88
CA LYS A 516 -30.89 4.05 21.17
C LYS A 516 -32.19 4.46 20.49
N THR A 517 -32.40 4.01 19.25
CA THR A 517 -33.46 4.55 18.38
C THR A 517 -34.75 3.73 18.41
N ARG A 518 -34.68 2.41 18.65
CA ARG A 518 -35.87 1.56 18.65
C ARG A 518 -36.65 1.64 19.96
N ASN A 519 -37.90 2.09 19.89
CA ASN A 519 -38.82 2.10 21.02
C ASN A 519 -39.70 0.82 21.10
N ALA A 520 -39.73 0.17 22.25
CA ALA A 520 -40.68 -0.89 22.58
C ALA A 520 -41.01 -0.88 24.07
N PHE A 521 -42.20 -1.35 24.45
CA PHE A 521 -42.68 -1.35 25.84
C PHE A 521 -42.57 0.02 26.52
N GLY A 522 -42.84 1.12 25.79
CA GLY A 522 -42.85 2.48 26.33
C GLY A 522 -41.50 3.22 26.36
N GLY A 523 -40.44 2.74 25.71
CA GLY A 523 -39.19 3.49 25.59
C GLY A 523 -38.09 2.79 24.77
N PRO A 524 -36.87 3.33 24.72
CA PRO A 524 -35.76 2.76 23.95
C PRO A 524 -35.38 1.37 24.45
N ILE A 525 -35.22 0.39 23.55
CA ILE A 525 -34.88 -0.99 23.93
C ILE A 525 -33.51 -1.08 24.61
N GLY A 526 -32.62 -0.12 24.37
CA GLY A 526 -31.32 -0.02 25.02
C GLY A 526 -31.37 0.09 26.55
N ARG A 527 -32.53 0.34 27.18
CA ARG A 527 -32.69 0.29 28.64
C ARG A 527 -32.65 -1.13 29.22
N PHE A 528 -32.85 -2.15 28.38
CA PHE A 528 -32.84 -3.54 28.83
C PHE A 528 -31.40 -4.04 28.98
N SER A 529 -31.00 -4.42 30.19
CA SER A 529 -29.64 -4.85 30.50
C SER A 529 -29.16 -6.02 29.64
N HIS A 530 -30.03 -6.99 29.34
CA HIS A 530 -29.69 -8.14 28.49
C HIS A 530 -29.28 -7.75 27.05
N LEU A 531 -29.63 -6.55 26.58
CA LEU A 531 -29.17 -6.00 25.30
C LEU A 531 -27.91 -5.14 25.44
N GLN A 532 -27.67 -4.55 26.61
CA GLN A 532 -26.46 -3.77 26.91
C GLN A 532 -25.24 -4.66 27.13
N GLN A 533 -25.40 -5.79 27.83
CA GLN A 533 -24.29 -6.67 28.20
C GLN A 533 -23.49 -7.18 26.97
N PRO A 534 -24.15 -7.70 25.91
CA PRO A 534 -23.42 -8.13 24.72
C PRO A 534 -22.68 -7.00 24.01
N LEU A 535 -23.23 -5.77 23.99
CA LEU A 535 -22.54 -4.62 23.39
C LEU A 535 -21.21 -4.35 24.12
N GLY A 536 -21.23 -4.30 25.46
CA GLY A 536 -20.01 -4.11 26.26
C GLY A 536 -19.02 -5.26 26.12
N GLU A 537 -19.50 -6.50 26.16
CA GLU A 537 -18.68 -7.71 26.03
C GLU A 537 -17.95 -7.75 24.69
N TYR A 538 -18.68 -7.65 23.57
CA TYR A 538 -18.06 -7.80 22.25
C TYR A 538 -17.26 -6.57 21.82
N THR A 539 -17.62 -5.35 22.27
CA THR A 539 -16.74 -4.18 22.08
C THR A 539 -15.39 -4.42 22.76
N THR A 540 -15.38 -4.98 23.97
CA THR A 540 -14.15 -5.26 24.72
C THR A 540 -13.35 -6.36 24.04
N LYS A 541 -13.98 -7.47 23.66
CA LYS A 541 -13.32 -8.61 22.99
C LYS A 541 -12.74 -8.23 21.62
N LEU A 542 -13.41 -7.40 20.83
CA LEU A 542 -12.87 -6.90 19.56
C LEU A 542 -11.65 -6.00 19.77
N ARG A 543 -11.64 -5.17 20.82
CA ARG A 543 -10.44 -4.38 21.19
C ARG A 543 -9.27 -5.27 21.61
N MET A 544 -9.53 -6.34 22.36
CA MET A 544 -8.51 -7.34 22.71
C MET A 544 -7.95 -8.02 21.47
N ALA A 545 -8.81 -8.43 20.54
CA ALA A 545 -8.40 -9.02 19.26
C ALA A 545 -7.56 -8.04 18.42
N LEU A 546 -7.96 -6.76 18.35
CA LEU A 546 -7.20 -5.74 17.63
C LEU A 546 -5.81 -5.50 18.23
N ALA A 547 -5.69 -5.48 19.56
CA ALA A 547 -4.39 -5.35 20.23
C ALA A 547 -3.45 -6.51 19.87
N LEU A 548 -3.95 -7.75 19.91
CA LEU A 548 -3.21 -8.93 19.49
C LEU A 548 -2.84 -8.89 18.00
N ALA A 549 -3.74 -8.39 17.15
CA ALA A 549 -3.49 -8.22 15.72
C ALA A 549 -2.36 -7.22 15.44
N ARG A 550 -2.33 -6.10 16.16
CA ARG A 550 -1.25 -5.10 16.04
C ARG A 550 0.09 -5.63 16.53
N GLU A 551 0.10 -6.42 17.61
CA GLU A 551 1.30 -7.12 18.08
C GLU A 551 1.83 -8.09 17.02
N ALA A 552 0.96 -8.93 16.45
CA ALA A 552 1.31 -9.85 15.38
C ALA A 552 1.83 -9.11 14.12
N ALA A 553 1.19 -7.99 13.75
CA ALA A 553 1.63 -7.17 12.63
C ALA A 553 3.04 -6.62 12.84
N LYS A 554 3.32 -6.06 14.02
CA LYS A 554 4.65 -5.58 14.39
C LYS A 554 5.71 -6.67 14.27
N LEU A 555 5.43 -7.88 14.76
CA LEU A 555 6.36 -9.00 14.64
C LEU A 555 6.62 -9.41 13.19
N LEU A 556 5.61 -9.33 12.31
CA LEU A 556 5.82 -9.58 10.88
C LEU A 556 6.63 -8.48 10.19
N ASP A 557 6.40 -7.21 10.54
CA ASP A 557 7.19 -6.07 10.06
C ASP A 557 8.66 -6.19 10.49
N ASP A 558 8.90 -6.62 11.72
CA ASP A 558 10.25 -6.88 12.26
C ASP A 558 10.88 -8.19 11.69
N GLY A 559 10.18 -8.90 10.80
CA GLY A 559 10.65 -10.14 10.17
C GLY A 559 10.63 -11.37 11.10
N ASN A 560 9.99 -11.28 12.26
CA ASN A 560 9.91 -12.35 13.26
C ASN A 560 8.68 -13.26 13.07
N TYR A 561 8.62 -13.93 11.92
CA TYR A 561 7.53 -14.82 11.53
C TYR A 561 7.26 -15.96 12.54
N LYS A 562 8.32 -16.47 13.18
CA LYS A 562 8.18 -17.55 14.17
C LYS A 562 7.42 -17.08 15.40
N ALA A 563 7.79 -15.93 15.97
CA ALA A 563 7.09 -15.38 17.12
C ALA A 563 5.64 -14.97 16.78
N ALA A 564 5.40 -14.50 15.56
CA ALA A 564 4.06 -14.10 15.13
C ALA A 564 3.09 -15.28 14.94
N THR A 565 3.59 -16.50 14.70
CA THR A 565 2.77 -17.64 14.25
C THR A 565 1.62 -17.97 15.20
N SER A 566 1.90 -18.16 16.49
CA SER A 566 0.87 -18.52 17.48
C SER A 566 -0.13 -17.38 17.71
N LEU A 567 0.32 -16.12 17.67
CA LEU A 567 -0.54 -14.95 17.80
C LEU A 567 -1.51 -14.88 16.61
N ILE A 568 -1.02 -15.08 15.39
CA ILE A 568 -1.82 -15.04 14.16
C ILE A 568 -2.85 -16.18 14.14
N ASP A 569 -2.43 -17.40 14.44
CA ASP A 569 -3.36 -18.54 14.44
C ASP A 569 -4.42 -18.37 15.54
N GLY A 570 -4.04 -17.98 16.76
CA GLY A 570 -4.97 -17.69 17.84
C GLY A 570 -5.93 -16.54 17.49
N LEU A 571 -5.42 -15.47 16.89
CA LEU A 571 -6.23 -14.34 16.42
C LEU A 571 -7.20 -14.75 15.31
N LYS A 572 -6.77 -15.56 14.34
CA LYS A 572 -7.63 -16.08 13.27
C LYS A 572 -8.78 -16.87 13.89
N ALA A 573 -8.49 -17.73 14.86
CA ALA A 573 -9.53 -18.50 15.55
C ALA A 573 -10.49 -17.59 16.32
N GLU A 574 -9.97 -16.88 17.31
CA GLU A 574 -10.81 -16.17 18.29
C GLU A 574 -11.37 -14.87 17.72
N GLY A 575 -10.61 -14.13 16.91
CA GLY A 575 -11.07 -12.89 16.28
C GLY A 575 -12.28 -13.12 15.36
N VAL A 576 -12.29 -14.22 14.61
CA VAL A 576 -13.44 -14.58 13.77
C VAL A 576 -14.65 -14.99 14.61
N GLU A 577 -14.48 -15.81 15.66
CA GLU A 577 -15.59 -16.21 16.55
C GLU A 577 -16.19 -15.00 17.31
N ILE A 578 -15.34 -14.08 17.76
CA ILE A 578 -15.74 -12.82 18.40
C ILE A 578 -16.55 -11.96 17.43
N ALA A 579 -16.04 -11.75 16.21
CA ALA A 579 -16.74 -10.96 15.18
C ALA A 579 -18.08 -11.59 14.80
N LEU A 580 -18.13 -12.92 14.63
CA LEU A 580 -19.36 -13.64 14.32
C LEU A 580 -20.41 -13.46 15.41
N SER A 581 -19.98 -13.53 16.68
CA SER A 581 -20.87 -13.34 17.83
C SER A 581 -21.38 -11.90 17.95
N ALA A 582 -20.55 -10.91 17.62
CA ALA A 582 -20.95 -9.50 17.54
C ALA A 582 -22.03 -9.29 16.46
N CYS A 583 -21.81 -9.84 15.26
CA CYS A 583 -22.76 -9.77 14.14
C CYS A 583 -24.08 -10.48 14.44
N ASP A 584 -24.04 -11.69 15.00
CA ASP A 584 -25.25 -12.43 15.40
C ASP A 584 -26.05 -11.67 16.47
N THR A 585 -25.37 -11.12 17.48
CA THR A 585 -26.00 -10.30 18.53
C THR A 585 -26.71 -9.08 17.94
N ALA A 586 -26.02 -8.35 17.05
CA ALA A 586 -26.59 -7.21 16.36
C ALA A 586 -27.82 -7.62 15.55
N MET A 587 -27.72 -8.71 14.78
CA MET A 587 -28.81 -9.26 13.97
C MET A 587 -30.04 -9.57 14.82
N ARG A 588 -29.87 -10.29 15.93
CA ARG A 588 -30.97 -10.65 16.83
C ARG A 588 -31.61 -9.44 17.51
N ALA A 589 -30.84 -8.42 17.89
CA ALA A 589 -31.36 -7.18 18.46
C ALA A 589 -32.18 -6.35 17.45
N HIS A 590 -31.96 -6.54 16.15
CA HIS A 590 -32.77 -5.93 15.09
C HIS A 590 -34.11 -6.67 14.88
N GLY A 591 -34.26 -7.89 15.41
CA GLY A 591 -35.47 -8.71 15.25
C GLY A 591 -35.68 -9.12 13.79
N ALA A 592 -36.93 -9.11 13.31
CA ALA A 592 -37.26 -9.46 11.93
C ALA A 592 -36.48 -8.61 10.89
N MET A 593 -36.19 -7.35 11.20
CA MET A 593 -35.40 -6.46 10.35
C MET A 593 -33.97 -6.99 10.18
N GLY A 594 -33.36 -7.55 11.22
CA GLY A 594 -32.02 -8.14 11.16
C GLY A 594 -31.94 -9.38 10.27
N TYR A 595 -33.06 -10.10 10.11
CA TYR A 595 -33.17 -11.25 9.20
C TYR A 595 -33.54 -10.86 7.77
N SER A 596 -33.91 -9.59 7.54
CA SER A 596 -34.27 -9.06 6.22
C SER A 596 -33.03 -8.60 5.43
N ARG A 597 -33.22 -8.22 4.16
CA ARG A 597 -32.18 -7.57 3.35
C ARG A 597 -32.12 -6.05 3.51
N ASP A 598 -32.94 -5.48 4.40
CA ASP A 598 -32.93 -4.03 4.68
C ASP A 598 -31.68 -3.60 5.46
N VAL A 599 -30.99 -4.55 6.08
CA VAL A 599 -29.68 -4.38 6.73
C VAL A 599 -28.75 -5.52 6.34
N ASP A 600 -27.44 -5.30 6.43
CA ASP A 600 -26.42 -6.25 5.99
C ASP A 600 -26.01 -7.28 7.05
N LEU A 601 -26.66 -7.30 8.22
CA LEU A 601 -26.28 -8.15 9.36
C LEU A 601 -26.33 -9.65 9.03
N GLY A 602 -27.35 -10.10 8.30
CA GLY A 602 -27.45 -11.48 7.84
C GLY A 602 -26.32 -11.87 6.88
N ASP A 603 -25.90 -10.93 6.02
CA ASP A 603 -24.79 -11.12 5.07
C ASP A 603 -23.46 -11.23 5.83
N ARG A 604 -23.23 -10.35 6.80
CA ARG A 604 -22.04 -10.38 7.67
C ARG A 604 -21.89 -11.71 8.41
N VAL A 605 -22.99 -12.24 8.97
CA VAL A 605 -22.98 -13.55 9.64
C VAL A 605 -22.63 -14.67 8.65
N ARG A 606 -23.28 -14.71 7.48
CA ARG A 606 -23.00 -15.73 6.44
C ARG A 606 -21.56 -15.66 5.94
N ASP A 607 -21.03 -14.47 5.75
CA ASP A 607 -19.68 -14.23 5.26
C ASP A 607 -18.62 -14.67 6.28
N LEU A 608 -18.82 -14.34 7.57
CA LEU A 608 -17.94 -14.75 8.67
C LEU A 608 -17.94 -16.27 8.89
N MET A 609 -19.05 -16.95 8.65
CA MET A 609 -19.09 -18.43 8.67
C MET A 609 -18.11 -19.04 7.65
N GLY A 610 -17.91 -18.39 6.50
CA GLY A 610 -16.89 -18.79 5.54
C GLY A 610 -15.48 -18.70 6.11
N LEU A 611 -15.14 -17.57 6.76
CA LEU A 611 -13.85 -17.34 7.41
C LEU A 611 -13.58 -18.25 8.62
N ARG A 612 -14.64 -18.74 9.27
CA ARG A 612 -14.54 -19.74 10.34
C ARG A 612 -13.94 -21.07 9.83
N ILE A 613 -14.20 -21.40 8.56
CA ILE A 613 -13.81 -22.67 7.93
C ILE A 613 -12.56 -22.52 7.06
N ALA A 614 -12.52 -21.47 6.23
CA ALA A 614 -11.45 -21.25 5.26
C ALA A 614 -10.10 -20.92 5.91
N ASP A 615 -9.02 -21.12 5.14
CA ASP A 615 -7.64 -20.78 5.49
C ASP A 615 -7.13 -21.43 6.80
N GLY A 616 -7.73 -22.57 7.15
CA GLY A 616 -7.51 -23.34 8.38
C GLY A 616 -8.64 -23.09 9.38
N THR A 617 -9.42 -24.11 9.73
CA THR A 617 -10.58 -23.94 10.62
C THR A 617 -10.18 -23.35 11.98
N THR A 618 -11.13 -22.76 12.71
CA THR A 618 -10.87 -22.28 14.07
C THR A 618 -10.27 -23.36 14.98
N ASP A 619 -10.69 -24.61 14.82
CA ASP A 619 -10.11 -25.77 15.51
C ASP A 619 -8.67 -26.04 15.12
N VAL A 620 -8.35 -26.06 13.81
CA VAL A 620 -6.97 -26.26 13.33
C VAL A 620 -6.04 -25.15 13.83
N MET A 621 -6.51 -23.91 13.86
CA MET A 621 -5.75 -22.78 14.38
C MET A 621 -5.51 -22.90 15.89
N ARG A 622 -6.52 -23.25 16.70
CA ARG A 622 -6.33 -23.54 18.14
C ARG A 622 -5.32 -24.67 18.35
N MET A 623 -5.38 -25.73 17.55
CA MET A 623 -4.40 -26.82 17.61
C MET A 623 -3.00 -26.37 17.20
N SER A 624 -2.86 -25.42 16.29
CA SER A 624 -1.57 -24.81 15.94
C SER A 624 -0.97 -24.04 17.12
N VAL A 625 -1.79 -23.28 17.86
CA VAL A 625 -1.36 -22.59 19.08
C VAL A 625 -0.84 -23.60 20.11
N VAL A 626 -1.60 -24.66 20.35
CA VAL A 626 -1.23 -25.75 21.27
C VAL A 626 0.12 -26.37 20.89
N LYS A 627 0.32 -26.69 19.60
CA LYS A 627 1.60 -27.23 19.08
C LYS A 627 2.78 -26.28 19.32
N ASN A 628 2.57 -24.97 19.22
CA ASN A 628 3.62 -23.99 19.45
C ASN A 628 4.00 -23.87 20.93
N VAL A 629 3.09 -24.17 21.85
CA VAL A 629 3.35 -24.03 23.30
C VAL A 629 4.18 -25.19 23.85
N TYR A 630 3.84 -26.44 23.54
CA TYR A 630 4.52 -27.60 24.12
C TYR A 630 5.02 -28.63 23.09
N GLY A 631 5.06 -28.27 21.81
CA GLY A 631 5.54 -29.15 20.73
C GLY A 631 4.45 -30.07 20.16
N SER A 632 4.84 -30.94 19.23
CA SER A 632 3.91 -31.77 18.46
C SER A 632 3.69 -33.17 19.01
N GLU A 633 4.41 -33.61 20.04
CA GLU A 633 4.40 -35.00 20.51
C GLU A 633 3.01 -35.48 20.95
N LEU A 634 2.38 -34.79 21.91
CA LEU A 634 1.02 -35.12 22.36
C LEU A 634 -0.01 -35.00 21.25
N TRP A 635 0.20 -34.10 20.29
CA TRP A 635 -0.67 -33.99 19.11
C TRP A 635 -0.52 -35.18 18.17
N ILE A 636 0.72 -35.61 17.90
CA ILE A 636 1.01 -36.81 17.10
C ILE A 636 0.34 -38.01 17.78
N MET A 637 0.46 -38.14 19.10
CA MET A 637 -0.22 -39.19 19.86
C MET A 637 -1.74 -39.14 19.72
N ALA A 638 -2.34 -37.95 19.77
CA ALA A 638 -3.79 -37.80 19.62
C ALA A 638 -4.30 -38.14 18.20
N VAL A 639 -3.52 -37.86 17.17
CA VAL A 639 -3.92 -38.05 15.76
C VAL A 639 -3.57 -39.44 15.24
N TYR A 640 -2.38 -39.94 15.56
CA TYR A 640 -1.84 -41.19 15.02
C TYR A 640 -1.80 -42.33 16.06
N GLY A 641 -2.18 -42.06 17.31
CA GLY A 641 -2.07 -43.00 18.43
C GLY A 641 -0.68 -42.99 19.09
N MET A 642 -0.54 -43.74 20.18
CA MET A 642 0.77 -43.97 20.81
C MET A 642 1.73 -44.57 19.76
N PRO A 643 2.98 -44.08 19.65
CA PRO A 643 3.99 -44.76 18.86
C PRO A 643 4.08 -46.21 19.35
N ARG A 644 3.86 -47.18 18.45
CA ARG A 644 4.10 -48.58 18.78
C ARG A 644 5.61 -48.76 18.93
N ASN A 645 6.08 -49.05 20.14
CA ASN A 645 7.46 -49.47 20.34
C ASN A 645 7.63 -50.86 19.72
N GLU A 646 8.35 -50.94 18.60
CA GLU A 646 8.74 -52.23 17.99
C GLU A 646 9.63 -53.09 18.93
N GLU A 647 10.20 -52.50 19.99
CA GLU A 647 11.00 -53.23 20.99
C GLU A 647 10.17 -54.06 21.99
N THR A 648 8.88 -53.72 22.20
CA THR A 648 8.02 -54.44 23.16
C THR A 648 7.38 -55.72 22.61
N GLU A 649 7.43 -55.98 21.30
CA GLU A 649 6.92 -57.24 20.74
C GLU A 649 7.96 -58.37 20.81
N THR A 650 9.26 -58.05 20.81
CA THR A 650 10.33 -59.07 20.94
C THR A 650 10.45 -59.70 22.34
N GLU A 651 9.94 -59.07 23.40
CA GLU A 651 9.93 -59.66 24.74
C GLU A 651 8.67 -60.47 25.05
N ILE A 652 7.59 -60.33 24.27
CA ILE A 652 6.33 -61.07 24.50
C ILE A 652 6.33 -62.43 23.77
N GLU A 653 7.14 -62.60 22.72
CA GLU A 653 7.24 -63.89 21.99
C GLU A 653 8.38 -64.82 22.45
N ALA A 654 9.25 -64.38 23.36
CA ALA A 654 10.41 -65.17 23.82
C ALA A 654 10.33 -65.55 25.32
N GLY A 655 9.29 -66.30 25.72
CA GLY A 655 9.23 -66.84 27.09
C GLY A 655 7.95 -67.59 27.46
N ALA A 656 7.74 -68.79 26.91
CA ALA A 656 6.77 -69.77 27.43
C ALA A 656 7.16 -70.29 28.85
N PRO A 657 6.33 -71.04 29.60
CA PRO A 657 4.94 -71.45 29.36
C PRO A 657 3.97 -71.15 30.53
N VAL A 658 2.67 -71.24 30.22
CA VAL A 658 1.60 -71.42 31.20
C VAL A 658 1.85 -72.70 31.99
N THR A 659 2.01 -72.57 33.32
CA THR A 659 1.71 -73.66 34.26
C THR A 659 0.57 -73.20 35.15
N SER A 660 -0.52 -73.94 35.07
CA SER A 660 -1.70 -73.88 35.90
C SER A 660 -1.43 -74.53 37.26
N GLU A 661 -1.82 -73.86 38.36
CA GLU A 661 -2.34 -74.44 39.61
C GLU A 661 -2.67 -73.25 40.55
N VAL A 662 -3.93 -72.85 40.69
CA VAL A 662 -4.93 -73.34 41.67
C VAL A 662 -4.66 -72.89 43.12
N SER A 663 -5.72 -72.31 43.68
CA SER A 663 -6.15 -72.24 45.08
C SER A 663 -5.88 -70.96 45.89
N ASN A 664 -7.02 -70.46 46.42
CA ASN A 664 -7.23 -69.94 47.78
C ASN A 664 -6.61 -68.56 48.11
N ASP A 665 -7.24 -67.64 48.83
CA ASP A 665 -8.47 -67.60 49.64
C ASP A 665 -8.88 -66.12 49.80
N GLU A 666 -10.14 -65.92 50.19
CA GLU A 666 -10.83 -64.70 50.69
C GLU A 666 -11.30 -63.60 49.72
#